data_AF-A0A7K4MRK6-F1
#
_entry.id   AF-A0A7K4MRK6-F1
#
_cell.length_a   1.000
_cell.length_b   1.000
_cell.length_c   1.000
_cell.angle_alpha   90.00
_cell.angle_beta   90.00
_cell.angle_gamma   90.00
#
_symmetry.space_group_name_H-M   'P 1'
#
loop_
_entity.id
_entity.type
_entity.pdbx_description
1 polymer ?
#
loop_
_entity_poly.entity_id
_entity_poly.type
_entity_poly.pdbx_seq_one_letter_code
_entity_poly.pdbx_strand_id
1 'polypeptide(L)'
;MAERIVSPGVFTRERDLSFLPAGIAAIGACIIGPTVKGPAFVPTVVTNFSEFEEMFGSTDSRYYTPYAVEQYLRSAGSVTIVRVLNTGGYTADYVSLKLSSSAASVVRTVAVLAPSRGGTNGTGDLSLCLLAATESAYTSQTLTVNGTDVTETDYSISFNTSSANYIDQVISSDPQVQKSGQDTVAVYLYKNFKYHQSSYGWDTGTSANHSGSISIGGVGDFEDAGYSNASTPSIQSQLINNSRYNLFKVNTRSHGSDVNNKFKVVILNVKAAGTVAGSDYGQFSLQLRQTGLNDNGLTTDNIAEQWDSLNFDPKSTNFFARRIGDRYVTIDANGKLTYEGDWNNRSKHIYVSDFSDISNGSIPKVLVPMGHSSISAPLSDGDMPNWIFKVTQSNAQDEFDSNVLYGHDYKNGDAEQYLVPVNDFTGGTNVSMSLEDMFGHDDASVLGTTEGTDYASATSSISLTTSHLKQRKFVVPFQGGFDGDNPANPKLTGASIKATNTQGFDISSATATGAVAYKKAINAISNPDEFDINMLVTPGILHNLHPKITNHAIAKCEERGDAFYIFDCGKYGGSIADATAAISALDTNYAATYYPWVKIVDRATALPVWVPPSVVLPGVIAFTDQVAHEWFAPAGLNRGGLTTVLEAQTRLTHDERDELY
;
A
#
# COMPACT_ATOMS: atom_id res chain seq x y z
N MET A 1 12.24 -19.05 -75.50
CA MET A 1 13.70 -19.23 -75.39
C MET A 1 14.29 -17.88 -75.05
N ALA A 2 14.67 -17.68 -73.79
CA ALA A 2 15.49 -16.59 -73.24
C ALA A 2 15.70 -16.99 -71.76
N GLU A 3 16.74 -17.72 -71.38
CA GLU A 3 18.18 -17.43 -71.24
C GLU A 3 18.51 -17.44 -69.73
N ARG A 4 19.31 -18.42 -69.33
CA ARG A 4 19.73 -18.66 -67.94
C ARG A 4 21.00 -17.85 -67.69
N ILE A 5 20.91 -16.80 -66.87
CA ILE A 5 22.10 -16.13 -66.34
C ILE A 5 22.47 -16.79 -65.02
N VAL A 6 23.60 -17.51 -65.03
CA VAL A 6 24.32 -17.94 -63.82
C VAL A 6 25.55 -17.06 -63.72
N SER A 7 25.72 -16.33 -62.61
CA SER A 7 26.98 -15.66 -62.30
C SER A 7 27.84 -16.54 -61.37
N PRO A 8 29.18 -16.40 -61.39
CA PRO A 8 30.08 -17.27 -60.67
C PRO A 8 30.21 -16.85 -59.19
N GLY A 9 29.84 -17.75 -58.28
CA GLY A 9 30.53 -17.94 -57.00
C GLY A 9 30.58 -16.78 -56.01
N VAL A 10 29.44 -16.22 -55.61
CA VAL A 10 29.32 -15.52 -54.32
C VAL A 10 28.47 -16.38 -53.39
N PHE A 11 29.10 -17.01 -52.40
CA PHE A 11 28.40 -17.61 -51.27
C PHE A 11 28.22 -16.51 -50.23
N THR A 12 27.03 -15.91 -50.14
CA THR A 12 26.65 -15.12 -48.97
C THR A 12 26.49 -16.08 -47.80
N ARG A 13 27.52 -16.21 -46.95
CA ARG A 13 27.32 -16.69 -45.59
C ARG A 13 26.69 -15.54 -44.83
N GLU A 14 25.38 -15.62 -44.64
CA GLU A 14 24.69 -14.85 -43.62
C GLU A 14 25.27 -15.29 -42.27
N ARG A 15 26.13 -14.44 -41.68
CA ARG A 15 26.41 -14.53 -40.26
C ARG A 15 25.22 -13.90 -39.57
N ASP A 16 24.34 -14.76 -39.08
CA ASP A 16 23.33 -14.38 -38.13
C ASP A 16 24.00 -13.67 -36.94
N LEU A 17 23.70 -12.38 -36.79
CA LEU A 17 24.10 -11.53 -35.66
C LEU A 17 22.95 -11.40 -34.64
N SER A 18 21.92 -12.25 -34.70
CA SER A 18 20.78 -12.27 -33.75
C SER A 18 21.18 -12.61 -32.31
N PHE A 19 22.44 -12.98 -32.08
CA PHE A 19 23.03 -12.85 -30.75
C PHE A 19 23.73 -11.50 -30.67
N LEU A 20 22.94 -10.43 -30.65
CA LEU A 20 23.36 -9.28 -29.86
C LEU A 20 23.60 -9.85 -28.46
N PRO A 21 24.80 -9.71 -27.86
CA PRO A 21 24.91 -9.87 -26.42
C PRO A 21 23.79 -9.02 -25.83
N ALA A 22 23.04 -9.55 -24.85
CA ALA A 22 22.00 -8.81 -24.16
C ALA A 22 22.54 -7.40 -23.93
N GLY A 23 21.91 -6.41 -24.60
CA GLY A 23 22.40 -5.05 -24.56
C GLY A 23 22.58 -4.68 -23.10
N ILE A 24 23.63 -3.90 -22.81
CA ILE A 24 23.76 -3.18 -21.53
C ILE A 24 22.34 -2.75 -21.14
N ALA A 25 21.90 -3.13 -19.93
CA ALA A 25 20.54 -2.86 -19.47
C ALA A 25 20.17 -1.44 -19.91
N ALA A 26 19.15 -1.30 -20.76
CA ALA A 26 18.85 -0.03 -21.39
C ALA A 26 18.63 1.00 -20.28
N ILE A 27 19.55 1.98 -20.18
CA ILE A 27 19.48 3.02 -19.15
C ILE A 27 18.15 3.75 -19.37
N GLY A 28 17.28 3.69 -18.38
CA GLY A 28 15.92 4.20 -18.47
C GLY A 28 15.76 5.56 -17.79
N ALA A 29 14.62 6.21 -18.04
CA ALA A 29 14.23 7.40 -17.31
C ALA A 29 13.93 7.08 -15.85
N CYS A 30 14.12 8.07 -14.98
CA CYS A 30 13.66 8.09 -13.61
C CYS A 30 12.42 8.97 -13.50
N ILE A 31 11.29 8.38 -13.11
CA ILE A 31 10.04 9.10 -12.87
C ILE A 31 9.79 9.17 -11.37
N ILE A 32 9.72 10.39 -10.85
CA ILE A 32 9.57 10.68 -9.42
C ILE A 32 8.21 11.31 -9.15
N GLY A 33 7.45 10.71 -8.24
CA GLY A 33 6.18 11.25 -7.78
C GLY A 33 5.35 10.21 -7.02
N PRO A 34 4.13 10.56 -6.60
CA PRO A 34 3.28 9.64 -5.86
C PRO A 34 2.68 8.56 -6.74
N THR A 35 2.49 7.39 -6.14
CA THR A 35 1.77 6.24 -6.70
C THR A 35 0.84 5.67 -5.62
N VAL A 36 -0.13 4.85 -6.05
CA VAL A 36 -1.14 4.26 -5.16
C VAL A 36 -0.52 3.41 -4.05
N LYS A 37 0.49 2.61 -4.40
CA LYS A 37 1.24 1.73 -3.49
C LYS A 37 2.71 1.67 -3.93
N GLY A 38 3.52 0.89 -3.23
CA GLY A 38 4.89 0.55 -3.62
C GLY A 38 5.96 0.97 -2.60
N PRO A 39 7.23 0.58 -2.82
CA PRO A 39 8.36 1.00 -1.98
C PRO A 39 8.52 2.52 -2.01
N ALA A 40 8.60 3.17 -0.85
CA ALA A 40 8.72 4.62 -0.72
C ALA A 40 10.18 5.04 -0.79
N PHE A 41 10.49 6.03 -1.63
CA PHE A 41 11.84 6.60 -1.80
C PHE A 41 12.95 5.62 -2.20
N VAL A 42 12.60 4.39 -2.59
CA VAL A 42 13.56 3.39 -3.06
C VAL A 42 13.47 3.32 -4.58
N PRO A 43 14.54 3.70 -5.31
CA PRO A 43 14.57 3.56 -6.77
C PRO A 43 14.34 2.11 -7.18
N THR A 44 13.28 1.89 -7.94
CA THR A 44 12.85 0.54 -8.36
C THR A 44 12.69 0.50 -9.86
N VAL A 45 13.45 -0.36 -10.51
CA VAL A 45 13.36 -0.58 -11.96
C VAL A 45 12.21 -1.51 -12.28
N VAL A 46 11.40 -1.14 -13.27
CA VAL A 46 10.37 -2.01 -13.86
C VAL A 46 10.55 -2.03 -15.38
N THR A 47 10.14 -3.13 -16.00
CA THR A 47 10.36 -3.40 -17.44
C THR A 47 9.10 -3.29 -18.28
N ASN A 48 7.93 -3.32 -17.65
CA ASN A 48 6.64 -3.24 -18.33
C ASN A 48 5.55 -2.69 -17.41
N PHE A 49 4.44 -2.25 -18.00
CA PHE A 49 3.38 -1.60 -17.23
C PHE A 49 2.67 -2.58 -16.28
N SER A 50 2.54 -3.86 -16.62
CA SER A 50 1.91 -4.84 -15.71
C SER A 50 2.73 -5.07 -14.44
N GLU A 51 4.06 -5.07 -14.56
CA GLU A 51 4.98 -5.09 -13.41
C GLU A 51 4.83 -3.81 -12.57
N PHE A 52 4.70 -2.64 -13.21
CA PHE A 52 4.38 -1.39 -12.52
C PHE A 52 3.05 -1.48 -11.76
N GLU A 53 1.98 -2.02 -12.37
CA GLU A 53 0.68 -2.19 -11.71
C GLU A 53 0.75 -3.15 -10.51
N GLU A 54 1.53 -4.22 -10.63
CA GLU A 54 1.78 -5.20 -9.56
C GLU A 54 2.45 -4.51 -8.35
N MET A 55 3.49 -3.71 -8.60
CA MET A 55 4.32 -3.08 -7.57
C MET A 55 3.81 -1.74 -7.04
N PHE A 56 3.39 -0.82 -7.91
CA PHE A 56 3.05 0.57 -7.61
C PHE A 56 1.57 0.94 -7.77
N GLY A 57 0.79 0.09 -8.45
CA GLY A 57 -0.65 0.26 -8.64
C GLY A 57 -1.02 0.73 -10.04
N SER A 58 -2.31 0.70 -10.37
CA SER A 58 -2.81 1.12 -11.68
C SER A 58 -2.90 2.66 -11.80
N THR A 59 -3.40 3.14 -12.93
CA THR A 59 -3.65 4.56 -13.14
C THR A 59 -4.72 5.09 -12.18
N ASP A 60 -4.51 6.31 -11.69
CA ASP A 60 -5.38 6.96 -10.73
C ASP A 60 -5.40 8.46 -11.00
N SER A 61 -6.59 9.06 -11.07
CA SER A 61 -6.77 10.48 -11.38
C SER A 61 -6.14 11.43 -10.33
N ARG A 62 -5.81 10.91 -9.15
CA ARG A 62 -5.10 11.62 -8.08
C ARG A 62 -3.61 11.83 -8.40
N TYR A 63 -3.01 11.02 -9.28
CA TYR A 63 -1.57 10.98 -9.48
C TYR A 63 -1.15 10.96 -10.96
N TYR A 64 -0.18 11.78 -11.35
CA TYR A 64 0.32 11.83 -12.74
C TYR A 64 1.42 10.80 -13.04
N THR A 65 2.08 10.26 -12.02
CA THR A 65 3.21 9.33 -12.17
C THR A 65 2.83 8.04 -12.91
N PRO A 66 1.69 7.35 -12.60
CA PRO A 66 1.27 6.19 -13.35
C PRO A 66 1.08 6.44 -14.85
N TYR A 67 0.50 7.58 -15.22
CA TYR A 67 0.34 7.95 -16.63
C TYR A 67 1.69 8.15 -17.31
N ALA A 68 2.64 8.82 -16.65
CA ALA A 68 3.97 9.05 -17.22
C ALA A 68 4.73 7.75 -17.47
N VAL A 69 4.65 6.81 -16.52
CA VAL A 69 5.22 5.47 -16.64
C VAL A 69 4.57 4.70 -17.80
N GLU A 70 3.23 4.75 -17.92
CA GLU A 70 2.51 4.10 -19.01
C GLU A 70 2.95 4.63 -20.38
N GLN A 71 3.04 5.95 -20.54
CA GLN A 71 3.41 6.57 -21.81
C GLN A 71 4.87 6.29 -22.16
N TYR A 72 5.77 6.28 -21.17
CA TYR A 72 7.18 6.00 -21.39
C TYR A 72 7.44 4.53 -21.78
N LEU A 73 6.83 3.58 -21.06
CA LEU A 73 7.01 2.14 -21.30
C LEU A 73 6.37 1.62 -22.60
N ARG A 74 5.64 2.47 -23.34
CA ARG A 74 5.20 2.13 -24.71
C ARG A 74 6.35 2.05 -25.69
N SER A 75 7.44 2.78 -25.41
CA SER A 75 8.59 2.92 -26.31
C SER A 75 9.93 2.56 -25.65
N ALA A 76 10.00 2.56 -24.31
CA ALA A 76 11.20 2.21 -23.55
C ALA A 76 11.14 0.77 -23.00
N GLY A 77 12.31 0.15 -22.84
CA GLY A 77 12.44 -1.22 -22.29
C GLY A 77 12.46 -1.31 -20.76
N SER A 78 12.72 -0.20 -20.07
CA SER A 78 12.74 -0.13 -18.59
C SER A 78 12.63 1.30 -18.10
N VAL A 79 12.13 1.48 -16.88
CA VAL A 79 12.00 2.77 -16.20
C VAL A 79 12.28 2.60 -14.72
N THR A 80 12.93 3.59 -14.12
CA THR A 80 13.15 3.67 -12.68
C THR A 80 12.06 4.51 -12.05
N ILE A 81 11.42 4.00 -10.99
CA ILE A 81 10.40 4.74 -10.24
C ILE A 81 10.93 5.06 -8.85
N VAL A 82 10.73 6.30 -8.43
CA VAL A 82 10.91 6.71 -7.03
C VAL A 82 9.58 7.24 -6.53
N ARG A 83 8.87 6.42 -5.73
CA ARG A 83 7.60 6.82 -5.11
C ARG A 83 7.86 7.85 -4.02
N VAL A 84 7.16 8.97 -4.10
CA VAL A 84 7.14 10.00 -3.05
C VAL A 84 5.97 9.74 -2.10
N LEU A 85 6.23 9.76 -0.79
CA LEU A 85 5.21 9.70 0.27
C LEU A 85 5.30 10.93 1.19
N ASN A 86 4.23 11.18 1.95
CA ASN A 86 4.27 12.21 2.98
C ASN A 86 5.16 11.74 4.15
N THR A 87 5.89 12.68 4.75
CA THR A 87 6.89 12.41 5.79
C THR A 87 6.57 13.04 7.13
N GLY A 88 5.50 13.83 7.22
CA GLY A 88 5.14 14.58 8.42
C GLY A 88 4.04 13.95 9.26
N GLY A 89 3.45 12.82 8.84
CA GLY A 89 2.34 12.22 9.57
C GLY A 89 1.09 13.10 9.63
N TYR A 90 0.19 12.82 10.57
CA TYR A 90 -0.94 13.69 10.89
C TYR A 90 -1.49 13.44 12.30
N THR A 91 -2.11 14.47 12.85
CA THR A 91 -2.98 14.40 14.02
C THR A 91 -4.41 14.75 13.61
N ALA A 92 -5.38 13.99 14.10
CA ALA A 92 -6.80 14.25 13.88
C ALA A 92 -7.59 13.78 15.08
N ASP A 93 -8.74 14.41 15.35
CA ASP A 93 -9.65 13.95 16.39
C ASP A 93 -10.39 12.68 15.97
N TYR A 94 -10.90 11.91 16.92
CA TYR A 94 -11.91 10.89 16.70
C TYR A 94 -13.01 10.97 17.72
N VAL A 95 -14.14 10.41 17.33
CA VAL A 95 -15.31 10.25 18.17
C VAL A 95 -15.65 8.77 18.24
N SER A 96 -15.42 8.13 19.39
CA SER A 96 -15.80 6.74 19.62
C SER A 96 -17.21 6.68 20.20
N LEU A 97 -18.09 6.00 19.49
CA LEU A 97 -19.47 5.77 19.90
C LEU A 97 -19.55 4.43 20.64
N LYS A 98 -20.05 4.48 21.87
CA LYS A 98 -20.07 3.36 22.80
C LYS A 98 -21.50 2.96 23.14
N LEU A 99 -21.71 1.65 23.23
CA LEU A 99 -22.94 1.07 23.75
C LEU A 99 -22.66 0.37 25.08
N SER A 100 -23.63 0.49 25.99
CA SER A 100 -23.66 -0.30 27.21
C SER A 100 -25.06 -0.87 27.43
N SER A 101 -25.13 -2.00 28.13
CA SER A 101 -26.38 -2.68 28.47
C SER A 101 -26.41 -3.02 29.95
N SER A 102 -27.54 -2.79 30.60
CA SER A 102 -27.77 -3.24 31.99
C SER A 102 -27.70 -4.77 32.12
N ALA A 103 -27.99 -5.51 31.03
CA ALA A 103 -27.87 -6.96 30.99
C ALA A 103 -26.42 -7.44 30.79
N ALA A 104 -25.63 -6.73 29.98
CA ALA A 104 -24.26 -7.11 29.65
C ALA A 104 -23.23 -6.60 30.68
N SER A 105 -23.52 -5.56 31.45
CA SER A 105 -22.59 -4.90 32.40
C SER A 105 -21.23 -4.54 31.80
N VAL A 106 -21.20 -4.30 30.48
CA VAL A 106 -19.99 -4.00 29.71
C VAL A 106 -20.29 -2.80 28.80
N VAL A 107 -19.32 -1.89 28.71
CA VAL A 107 -19.28 -0.81 27.73
C VAL A 107 -18.37 -1.24 26.59
N ARG A 108 -18.81 -1.08 25.34
CA ARG A 108 -17.98 -1.36 24.16
C ARG A 108 -18.12 -0.29 23.10
N THR A 109 -17.00 0.00 22.43
CA THR A 109 -16.98 0.85 21.24
C THR A 109 -17.57 0.09 20.07
N VAL A 110 -18.58 0.66 19.42
CA VAL A 110 -19.30 0.03 18.32
C VAL A 110 -19.05 0.71 16.98
N ALA A 111 -18.68 1.99 17.00
CA ALA A 111 -18.30 2.74 15.81
C ALA A 111 -17.34 3.87 16.20
N VAL A 112 -16.52 4.30 15.25
CA VAL A 112 -15.61 5.44 15.41
C VAL A 112 -15.75 6.36 14.21
N LEU A 113 -15.85 7.65 14.48
CA LEU A 113 -15.87 8.71 13.48
C LEU A 113 -14.55 9.47 13.51
N ALA A 114 -14.13 9.98 12.36
CA ALA A 114 -13.00 10.87 12.23
C ALA A 114 -13.35 12.03 11.27
N PRO A 115 -12.62 13.16 11.30
CA PRO A 115 -12.86 14.29 10.41
C PRO A 115 -12.72 13.86 8.95
N SER A 116 -13.71 14.19 8.14
CA SER A 116 -13.67 13.96 6.70
C SER A 116 -12.98 15.12 6.00
N ARG A 117 -12.86 15.04 4.67
CA ARG A 117 -12.40 16.17 3.86
C ARG A 117 -13.29 17.41 4.01
N GLY A 118 -14.59 17.23 4.24
CA GLY A 118 -15.50 18.34 4.54
C GLY A 118 -15.28 18.97 5.92
N GLY A 119 -14.73 18.22 6.88
CA GLY A 119 -14.29 18.71 8.19
C GLY A 119 -12.84 19.20 8.14
N THR A 120 -12.63 20.37 7.53
CA THR A 120 -11.31 21.01 7.46
C THR A 120 -10.22 20.11 6.84
N ASN A 121 -10.52 19.42 5.73
CA ASN A 121 -9.57 18.51 5.06
C ASN A 121 -9.02 17.38 5.95
N GLY A 122 -9.81 16.92 6.92
CA GLY A 122 -9.44 15.81 7.79
C GLY A 122 -8.80 16.22 9.11
N THR A 123 -8.78 17.51 9.45
CA THR A 123 -8.21 18.02 10.72
C THR A 123 -9.23 18.79 11.55
N GLY A 124 -10.52 18.66 11.24
CA GLY A 124 -11.58 19.31 12.01
C GLY A 124 -11.56 18.88 13.47
N ASP A 125 -11.75 19.85 14.36
CA ASP A 125 -11.92 19.65 15.79
C ASP A 125 -13.29 19.02 16.04
N LEU A 126 -13.31 17.92 16.80
CA LEU A 126 -14.52 17.19 17.17
C LEU A 126 -14.76 17.18 18.69
N SER A 127 -14.02 18.00 19.44
CA SER A 127 -14.03 18.05 20.92
C SER A 127 -15.38 18.39 21.55
N LEU A 128 -16.30 18.98 20.77
CA LEU A 128 -17.63 19.39 21.25
C LEU A 128 -18.75 18.45 20.77
N CYS A 129 -18.41 17.29 20.18
CA CYS A 129 -19.41 16.33 19.75
C CYS A 129 -20.23 15.78 20.94
N LEU A 130 -21.53 15.63 20.75
CA LEU A 130 -22.47 15.21 21.79
C LEU A 130 -23.34 14.07 21.28
N LEU A 131 -23.68 13.16 22.19
CA LEU A 131 -24.62 12.09 21.93
C LEU A 131 -25.80 12.26 22.89
N ALA A 132 -26.98 12.53 22.36
CA ALA A 132 -28.19 12.66 23.16
C ALA A 132 -28.61 11.28 23.68
N ALA A 133 -28.23 10.98 24.93
CA ALA A 133 -28.53 9.71 25.57
C ALA A 133 -30.06 9.54 25.70
N THR A 134 -30.59 8.58 24.94
CA THR A 134 -32.00 8.18 25.01
C THR A 134 -32.05 6.75 25.55
N GLU A 135 -33.01 6.42 26.41
CA GLU A 135 -33.40 5.02 26.61
C GLU A 135 -33.72 4.46 25.22
N SER A 136 -33.11 3.34 24.80
CA SER A 136 -33.11 2.79 23.43
C SER A 136 -31.92 3.17 22.52
N ALA A 137 -30.75 3.46 23.08
CA ALA A 137 -29.55 3.84 22.32
C ALA A 137 -29.18 2.87 21.16
N TYR A 138 -29.50 1.58 21.24
CA TYR A 138 -29.29 0.66 20.13
C TYR A 138 -30.16 0.99 18.89
N THR A 139 -31.40 1.40 19.10
CA THR A 139 -32.38 1.57 18.02
C THR A 139 -32.43 2.99 17.46
N SER A 140 -32.20 4.02 18.28
CA SER A 140 -32.23 5.42 17.83
C SER A 140 -31.43 6.33 18.76
N GLN A 141 -30.60 7.20 18.17
CA GLN A 141 -29.86 8.25 18.86
C GLN A 141 -29.72 9.48 17.98
N THR A 142 -29.60 10.65 18.60
CA THR A 142 -29.19 11.89 17.92
C THR A 142 -27.74 12.16 18.27
N LEU A 143 -26.87 12.11 17.26
CA LEU A 143 -25.48 12.50 17.33
C LEU A 143 -25.35 13.93 16.82
N THR A 144 -24.87 14.84 17.65
CA THR A 144 -24.53 16.20 17.26
C THR A 144 -23.02 16.25 17.02
N VAL A 145 -22.61 16.40 15.76
CA VAL A 145 -21.22 16.61 15.38
C VAL A 145 -20.91 18.10 15.53
N ASN A 146 -19.95 18.45 16.37
CA ASN A 146 -19.62 19.84 16.69
C ASN A 146 -18.15 19.99 17.12
N GLY A 147 -17.62 21.20 16.97
CA GLY A 147 -16.25 21.59 17.33
C GLY A 147 -15.99 23.06 16.99
N THR A 148 -14.75 23.52 17.19
CA THR A 148 -14.44 24.95 17.02
C THR A 148 -14.31 25.40 15.56
N ASP A 149 -14.04 24.48 14.63
CA ASP A 149 -13.82 24.76 13.21
C ASP A 149 -14.66 23.88 12.26
N VAL A 150 -15.59 23.08 12.80
CA VAL A 150 -16.55 22.28 12.03
C VAL A 150 -17.96 22.85 12.15
N THR A 151 -18.76 22.70 11.09
CA THR A 151 -20.17 23.11 11.11
C THR A 151 -20.99 22.14 11.93
N GLU A 152 -21.65 22.64 12.97
CA GLU A 152 -22.57 21.85 13.82
C GLU A 152 -23.65 21.16 12.97
N THR A 153 -23.75 19.85 13.09
CA THR A 153 -24.68 19.02 12.30
C THR A 153 -25.25 17.89 13.15
N ASP A 154 -26.58 17.74 13.12
CA ASP A 154 -27.27 16.64 13.80
C ASP A 154 -27.52 15.45 12.86
N TYR A 155 -27.19 14.25 13.34
CA TYR A 155 -27.45 12.97 12.69
C TYR A 155 -28.37 12.11 13.52
N SER A 156 -29.45 11.62 12.90
CA SER A 156 -30.28 10.55 13.49
C SER A 156 -29.69 9.19 13.12
N ILE A 157 -29.12 8.48 14.09
CA ILE A 157 -28.40 7.23 13.88
C ILE A 157 -29.01 6.06 14.65
N SER A 158 -28.73 4.84 14.18
CA SER A 158 -29.12 3.56 14.77
C SER A 158 -27.96 2.58 14.64
N PHE A 159 -27.82 1.67 15.61
CA PHE A 159 -26.88 0.55 15.52
C PHE A 159 -27.55 -0.75 15.10
N ASN A 160 -28.87 -0.74 14.90
CA ASN A 160 -29.57 -1.86 14.30
C ASN A 160 -29.29 -1.91 12.80
N THR A 161 -28.61 -2.97 12.35
CA THR A 161 -28.21 -3.18 10.96
C THR A 161 -29.37 -3.27 9.97
N SER A 162 -30.59 -3.51 10.44
CA SER A 162 -31.81 -3.56 9.63
C SER A 162 -32.53 -2.22 9.52
N SER A 163 -32.05 -1.18 10.22
CA SER A 163 -32.64 0.16 10.21
C SER A 163 -32.23 0.96 8.99
N ALA A 164 -33.14 1.77 8.45
CA ALA A 164 -32.80 2.77 7.43
C ALA A 164 -31.85 3.86 7.97
N ASN A 165 -31.87 4.08 9.29
CA ASN A 165 -30.99 5.02 9.98
C ASN A 165 -29.73 4.32 10.52
N TYR A 166 -29.39 3.13 10.02
CA TYR A 166 -28.16 2.46 10.41
C TYR A 166 -26.96 3.37 10.14
N ILE A 167 -26.00 3.45 11.06
CA ILE A 167 -24.93 4.46 11.02
C ILE A 167 -24.15 4.49 9.69
N ASP A 168 -23.88 3.33 9.09
CA ASP A 168 -23.20 3.18 7.79
C ASP A 168 -24.03 3.68 6.60
N GLN A 169 -25.36 3.78 6.76
CA GLN A 169 -26.26 4.35 5.75
C GLN A 169 -26.42 5.86 5.89
N VAL A 170 -26.17 6.40 7.09
CA VAL A 170 -26.36 7.83 7.41
C VAL A 170 -25.05 8.61 7.25
N ILE A 171 -23.92 8.02 7.67
CA ILE A 171 -22.59 8.63 7.62
C ILE A 171 -21.73 7.82 6.66
N SER A 172 -21.18 8.48 5.65
CA SER A 172 -20.29 7.84 4.65
C SER A 172 -19.01 7.33 5.30
N SER A 173 -18.52 6.18 4.84
CA SER A 173 -17.19 5.63 5.19
C SER A 173 -16.05 6.19 4.33
N ASP A 174 -16.34 7.02 3.32
CA ASP A 174 -15.33 7.65 2.48
C ASP A 174 -14.72 8.87 3.19
N PRO A 175 -13.41 8.86 3.53
CA PRO A 175 -12.75 10.02 4.15
C PRO A 175 -12.73 11.26 3.23
N GLN A 176 -12.84 11.08 1.90
CA GLN A 176 -12.84 12.18 0.94
C GLN A 176 -14.22 12.85 0.80
N VAL A 177 -15.25 12.37 1.51
CA VAL A 177 -16.58 12.98 1.50
C VAL A 177 -16.50 14.45 1.96
N GLN A 178 -17.13 15.33 1.19
CA GLN A 178 -17.21 16.76 1.51
C GLN A 178 -18.63 17.24 1.78
N LYS A 179 -19.59 16.67 1.06
CA LYS A 179 -20.98 17.13 1.06
C LYS A 179 -21.97 15.98 1.00
N SER A 180 -23.11 16.19 1.63
CA SER A 180 -24.32 15.38 1.45
C SER A 180 -25.44 16.33 1.03
N GLY A 181 -25.85 16.26 -0.24
CA GLY A 181 -26.68 17.31 -0.82
C GLY A 181 -25.94 18.67 -0.85
N GLN A 182 -26.48 19.66 -0.13
CA GLN A 182 -25.86 20.99 -0.01
C GLN A 182 -25.03 21.15 1.28
N ASP A 183 -25.20 20.25 2.24
CA ASP A 183 -24.61 20.35 3.56
C ASP A 183 -23.19 19.81 3.58
N THR A 184 -22.33 20.45 4.36
CA THR A 184 -20.95 19.99 4.54
C THR A 184 -20.93 18.83 5.51
N VAL A 185 -20.28 17.74 5.12
CA VAL A 185 -20.13 16.56 5.97
C VAL A 185 -18.81 16.70 6.69
N ALA A 186 -18.83 16.91 8.01
CA ALA A 186 -17.62 17.13 8.80
C ALA A 186 -16.90 15.83 9.20
N VAL A 187 -17.62 14.70 9.23
CA VAL A 187 -17.10 13.42 9.71
C VAL A 187 -17.38 12.28 8.73
N TYR A 188 -16.52 11.26 8.75
CA TYR A 188 -16.76 9.99 8.07
C TYR A 188 -16.71 8.84 9.10
N LEU A 189 -17.32 7.72 8.74
CA LEU A 189 -17.31 6.50 9.53
C LEU A 189 -15.95 5.81 9.38
N TYR A 190 -15.05 6.02 10.34
CA TYR A 190 -13.69 5.48 10.32
C TYR A 190 -13.65 3.99 10.68
N LYS A 191 -14.42 3.57 11.68
CA LYS A 191 -14.53 2.17 12.11
C LYS A 191 -15.97 1.79 12.40
N ASN A 192 -16.34 0.57 12.06
CA ASN A 192 -17.68 0.04 12.32
C ASN A 192 -17.62 -1.45 12.69
N PHE A 193 -17.97 -1.77 13.95
CA PHE A 193 -17.98 -3.15 14.46
C PHE A 193 -19.39 -3.74 14.34
N LYS A 194 -19.77 -4.03 13.08
CA LYS A 194 -21.11 -4.47 12.69
C LYS A 194 -21.52 -5.79 13.36
N TYR A 195 -20.64 -6.78 13.38
CA TYR A 195 -20.98 -8.08 13.98
C TYR A 195 -21.15 -7.95 15.49
N HIS A 196 -20.31 -7.14 16.12
CA HIS A 196 -20.45 -6.81 17.53
C HIS A 196 -21.78 -6.10 17.82
N GLN A 197 -22.25 -5.23 16.93
CA GLN A 197 -23.58 -4.58 17.04
C GLN A 197 -24.74 -5.59 16.88
N SER A 198 -24.63 -6.60 16.02
CA SER A 198 -25.72 -7.54 15.73
C SER A 198 -25.73 -8.82 16.57
N SER A 199 -24.60 -9.23 17.14
CA SER A 199 -24.43 -10.60 17.69
C SER A 199 -24.11 -10.65 19.18
N TYR A 200 -23.92 -9.49 19.83
CA TYR A 200 -23.61 -9.42 21.26
C TYR A 200 -24.86 -9.23 22.15
N GLY A 201 -26.05 -9.51 21.61
CA GLY A 201 -27.32 -9.43 22.36
C GLY A 201 -27.82 -8.01 22.61
N TRP A 202 -27.34 -7.00 21.89
CA TRP A 202 -27.83 -5.62 21.98
C TRP A 202 -29.29 -5.44 21.51
N ASP A 203 -29.86 -6.45 20.85
CA ASP A 203 -31.26 -6.53 20.47
C ASP A 203 -32.13 -7.24 21.53
N THR A 204 -31.51 -7.87 22.53
CA THR A 204 -32.20 -8.62 23.58
C THR A 204 -32.48 -7.75 24.81
N GLY A 205 -33.75 -7.70 25.24
CA GLY A 205 -34.24 -6.87 26.35
C GLY A 205 -35.21 -5.79 25.90
N THR A 206 -36.02 -5.23 26.82
CA THR A 206 -36.83 -4.04 26.53
C THR A 206 -35.90 -2.84 26.29
N SER A 207 -36.27 -1.93 25.38
CA SER A 207 -35.42 -0.82 24.94
C SER A 207 -34.86 0.06 26.07
N ALA A 208 -35.45 0.00 27.27
CA ALA A 208 -34.99 0.58 28.53
C ALA A 208 -33.62 0.06 29.06
N ASN A 209 -32.99 -0.93 28.41
CA ASN A 209 -31.75 -1.55 28.92
C ASN A 209 -30.45 -1.02 28.29
N HIS A 210 -30.51 -0.21 27.23
CA HIS A 210 -29.33 0.26 26.49
C HIS A 210 -29.10 1.75 26.68
N SER A 211 -27.89 2.13 27.08
CA SER A 211 -27.42 3.52 27.09
C SER A 211 -26.24 3.70 26.14
N GLY A 212 -26.29 4.80 25.39
CA GLY A 212 -25.23 5.23 24.49
C GLY A 212 -24.33 6.21 25.22
N SER A 213 -23.04 6.16 24.93
CA SER A 213 -22.08 7.16 25.38
C SER A 213 -21.08 7.43 24.27
N ILE A 214 -20.34 8.52 24.43
CA ILE A 214 -19.32 8.95 23.49
C ILE A 214 -18.02 9.16 24.26
N SER A 215 -16.90 8.81 23.66
CA SER A 215 -15.59 9.25 24.12
C SER A 215 -14.86 9.89 22.96
N ILE A 216 -14.34 11.08 23.21
CA ILE A 216 -13.58 11.85 22.23
C ILE A 216 -12.10 11.65 22.54
N GLY A 217 -11.29 11.43 21.52
CA GLY A 217 -9.84 11.31 21.61
C GLY A 217 -9.18 11.75 20.30
N GLY A 218 -7.87 11.59 20.17
CA GLY A 218 -7.16 11.81 18.90
C GLY A 218 -6.87 10.47 18.20
N VAL A 219 -6.99 10.37 16.87
CA VAL A 219 -6.83 9.15 16.03
C VAL A 219 -5.46 8.48 16.25
N GLY A 220 -4.57 9.17 16.94
CA GLY A 220 -3.19 8.82 17.20
C GLY A 220 -2.35 10.04 16.89
N ASP A 221 -1.29 10.25 17.66
CA ASP A 221 -0.29 11.24 17.32
C ASP A 221 0.65 10.65 16.26
N PHE A 222 0.21 10.60 15.00
CA PHE A 222 1.08 10.10 13.93
C PHE A 222 2.17 11.12 13.54
N GLU A 223 2.38 12.22 14.27
CA GLU A 223 3.43 13.20 13.93
C GLU A 223 4.83 12.56 13.94
N ASP A 224 5.05 11.58 14.85
CA ASP A 224 6.29 10.80 14.90
C ASP A 224 6.27 9.57 13.96
N ALA A 225 5.09 9.17 13.48
CA ALA A 225 4.91 8.05 12.58
C ALA A 225 4.93 8.54 11.12
N GLY A 226 6.12 8.58 10.53
CA GLY A 226 6.27 8.71 9.08
C GLY A 226 5.64 7.54 8.31
N TYR A 227 5.98 7.39 7.04
CA TYR A 227 5.57 6.21 6.28
C TYR A 227 6.21 4.93 6.84
N SER A 228 5.52 3.79 6.73
CA SER A 228 5.96 2.51 7.28
C SER A 228 5.51 1.31 6.44
N ASN A 229 6.25 0.21 6.55
CA ASN A 229 5.83 -1.10 6.06
C ASN A 229 4.81 -1.71 7.02
N ALA A 230 3.95 -2.58 6.49
CA ALA A 230 3.15 -3.45 7.35
C ALA A 230 3.97 -4.65 7.79
N SER A 231 3.78 -5.06 9.03
CA SER A 231 4.41 -6.23 9.63
C SER A 231 3.36 -7.16 10.20
N THR A 232 3.63 -8.46 10.17
CA THR A 232 2.88 -9.41 11.00
C THR A 232 3.22 -9.20 12.49
N PRO A 233 2.34 -9.59 13.42
CA PRO A 233 2.79 -9.90 14.78
C PRO A 233 3.88 -10.97 14.73
N SER A 234 4.72 -11.06 15.78
CA SER A 234 5.77 -12.07 15.85
C SER A 234 5.17 -13.46 15.75
N ILE A 235 5.62 -14.24 14.78
CA ILE A 235 5.27 -15.65 14.65
C ILE A 235 5.93 -16.40 15.80
N GLN A 236 5.16 -17.23 16.49
CA GLN A 236 5.56 -17.87 17.74
C GLN A 236 5.69 -19.38 17.58
N SER A 237 6.58 -19.94 18.38
CA SER A 237 6.81 -21.38 18.46
C SER A 237 5.68 -22.12 19.17
N GLN A 238 5.75 -23.45 19.13
CA GLN A 238 5.08 -24.31 20.12
C GLN A 238 5.52 -23.98 21.55
N LEU A 239 4.75 -24.42 22.54
CA LEU A 239 5.14 -24.34 23.94
C LEU A 239 6.32 -25.27 24.24
N ILE A 240 7.36 -24.72 24.87
CA ILE A 240 8.44 -25.50 25.48
C ILE A 240 8.62 -25.00 26.91
N ASN A 241 8.49 -25.89 27.88
CA ASN A 241 8.55 -25.55 29.31
C ASN A 241 7.62 -24.37 29.67
N ASN A 242 6.37 -24.43 29.16
CA ASN A 242 5.34 -23.43 29.40
C ASN A 242 5.66 -22.02 28.87
N SER A 243 6.63 -21.89 27.95
CA SER A 243 7.01 -20.63 27.31
C SER A 243 7.01 -20.76 25.78
N ARG A 244 6.70 -19.66 25.09
CA ARG A 244 6.80 -19.54 23.63
C ARG A 244 8.00 -18.67 23.26
N TYR A 245 8.61 -18.97 22.13
CA TYR A 245 9.68 -18.15 21.55
C TYR A 245 9.11 -17.34 20.39
N ASN A 246 9.49 -16.06 20.31
CA ASN A 246 9.28 -15.27 19.09
C ASN A 246 10.30 -15.73 18.06
N LEU A 247 9.83 -16.14 16.88
CA LEU A 247 10.66 -16.73 15.84
C LEU A 247 11.10 -15.70 14.81
N PHE A 248 10.15 -15.07 14.14
CA PHE A 248 10.39 -14.06 13.12
C PHE A 248 9.13 -13.24 12.86
N LYS A 249 9.29 -12.12 12.15
CA LYS A 249 8.20 -11.36 11.54
C LYS A 249 8.32 -11.39 10.02
N VAL A 250 7.19 -11.19 9.36
CA VAL A 250 7.14 -10.95 7.92
C VAL A 250 6.73 -9.50 7.71
N ASN A 251 7.47 -8.78 6.89
CA ASN A 251 7.23 -7.38 6.55
C ASN A 251 6.91 -7.25 5.07
N THR A 252 6.08 -6.28 4.71
CA THR A 252 5.81 -5.94 3.33
C THR A 252 6.94 -5.09 2.76
N ARG A 253 7.32 -5.31 1.50
CA ARG A 253 8.29 -4.45 0.79
C ARG A 253 7.68 -3.11 0.38
N SER A 254 6.38 -3.10 0.12
CA SER A 254 5.62 -1.88 -0.10
C SER A 254 5.32 -1.20 1.23
N HIS A 255 5.27 0.13 1.21
CA HIS A 255 4.81 0.96 2.31
C HIS A 255 3.37 1.40 2.03
N GLY A 256 2.66 1.80 3.07
CA GLY A 256 1.32 2.36 2.92
C GLY A 256 0.24 1.63 3.70
N SER A 257 -0.94 2.22 3.72
CA SER A 257 -2.11 1.67 4.39
C SER A 257 -2.74 0.50 3.61
N ASP A 258 -2.58 0.48 2.28
CA ASP A 258 -3.13 -0.56 1.38
C ASP A 258 -2.57 -1.96 1.67
N VAL A 259 -1.33 -2.04 2.16
CA VAL A 259 -0.69 -3.33 2.38
C VAL A 259 -1.21 -4.07 3.62
N ASN A 260 -1.88 -3.38 4.55
CA ASN A 260 -2.44 -4.00 5.76
C ASN A 260 -3.54 -5.01 5.41
N ASN A 261 -4.36 -4.70 4.41
CA ASN A 261 -5.48 -5.54 4.01
C ASN A 261 -5.22 -6.33 2.73
N LYS A 262 -4.13 -6.09 1.98
CA LYS A 262 -3.90 -6.74 0.68
C LYS A 262 -3.44 -8.20 0.77
N PHE A 263 -2.56 -8.49 1.73
CA PHE A 263 -1.94 -9.81 1.87
C PHE A 263 -2.21 -10.43 3.23
N LYS A 264 -2.02 -11.75 3.30
CA LYS A 264 -2.01 -12.54 4.54
C LYS A 264 -0.94 -13.62 4.46
N VAL A 265 -0.31 -13.93 5.58
CA VAL A 265 0.68 -15.00 5.68
C VAL A 265 0.00 -16.27 6.15
N VAL A 266 0.19 -17.37 5.44
CA VAL A 266 -0.31 -18.69 5.84
C VAL A 266 0.88 -19.59 6.14
N ILE A 267 0.89 -20.14 7.34
CA ILE A 267 1.84 -21.17 7.77
C ILE A 267 1.12 -22.52 7.72
N LEU A 268 1.76 -23.51 7.11
CA LEU A 268 1.18 -24.84 6.93
C LEU A 268 2.28 -25.92 6.84
N ASN A 269 1.87 -27.19 6.77
CA ASN A 269 2.77 -28.35 6.69
C ASN A 269 3.82 -28.39 7.81
N VAL A 270 3.43 -28.04 9.03
CA VAL A 270 4.34 -27.94 10.17
C VAL A 270 4.73 -29.34 10.69
N LYS A 271 5.96 -29.76 10.38
CA LYS A 271 6.59 -31.02 10.77
C LYS A 271 7.54 -30.79 11.94
N ALA A 272 7.40 -31.61 12.98
CA ALA A 272 8.25 -31.53 14.16
C ALA A 272 9.71 -31.89 13.86
N ALA A 273 10.63 -31.35 14.64
CA ALA A 273 12.02 -31.79 14.61
C ALA A 273 12.14 -33.31 14.88
N GLY A 274 13.11 -33.97 14.23
CA GLY A 274 13.30 -35.42 14.30
C GLY A 274 12.36 -36.26 13.41
N THR A 275 11.30 -35.68 12.85
CA THR A 275 10.43 -36.35 11.85
C THR A 275 10.93 -36.18 10.41
N VAL A 276 11.90 -35.28 10.21
CA VAL A 276 12.47 -34.94 8.91
C VAL A 276 13.78 -35.71 8.75
N ALA A 277 13.85 -36.60 7.75
CA ALA A 277 15.04 -37.40 7.50
C ALA A 277 16.27 -36.51 7.23
N GLY A 278 17.35 -36.72 7.99
CA GLY A 278 18.61 -36.00 7.82
C GLY A 278 18.62 -34.55 8.34
N SER A 279 17.63 -34.14 9.13
CA SER A 279 17.56 -32.79 9.72
C SER A 279 17.23 -32.87 11.22
N ASP A 280 18.02 -32.17 12.04
CA ASP A 280 17.73 -31.94 13.47
C ASP A 280 16.61 -30.92 13.68
N TYR A 281 16.26 -30.16 12.63
CA TYR A 281 15.26 -29.09 12.66
C TYR A 281 13.93 -29.58 12.08
N GLY A 282 12.83 -28.99 12.55
CA GLY A 282 11.52 -29.14 11.93
C GLY A 282 11.43 -28.46 10.57
N GLN A 283 10.32 -28.68 9.88
CA GLN A 283 10.03 -28.09 8.57
C GLN A 283 8.64 -27.46 8.55
N PHE A 284 8.48 -26.41 7.76
CA PHE A 284 7.18 -25.79 7.50
C PHE A 284 7.13 -25.21 6.08
N SER A 285 5.94 -24.84 5.64
CA SER A 285 5.72 -24.08 4.42
C SER A 285 5.14 -22.71 4.78
N LEU A 286 5.52 -21.69 4.01
CA LEU A 286 4.95 -20.34 4.09
C LEU A 286 4.32 -20.00 2.74
N GLN A 287 3.09 -19.51 2.78
CA GLN A 287 2.40 -18.95 1.62
C GLN A 287 2.05 -17.49 1.89
N LEU A 288 2.26 -16.65 0.88
CA LEU A 288 1.68 -15.32 0.82
C LEU A 288 0.41 -15.42 -0.02
N ARG A 289 -0.73 -15.08 0.57
CA ARG A 289 -2.03 -15.09 -0.14
C ARG A 289 -2.61 -13.69 -0.20
N GLN A 290 -3.39 -13.43 -1.23
CA GLN A 290 -4.23 -12.24 -1.33
C GLN A 290 -5.49 -12.42 -0.49
N THR A 291 -5.95 -11.35 0.15
CA THR A 291 -7.17 -11.36 0.97
C THR A 291 -8.43 -11.18 0.13
N GLY A 292 -8.34 -10.43 -0.98
CA GLY A 292 -9.46 -9.95 -1.77
C GLY A 292 -10.15 -8.68 -1.22
N LEU A 293 -9.75 -8.16 -0.06
CA LEU A 293 -10.42 -7.01 0.55
C LEU A 293 -10.24 -5.70 -0.25
N ASN A 294 -9.13 -5.59 -0.97
CA ASN A 294 -8.79 -4.40 -1.75
C ASN A 294 -9.34 -4.42 -3.18
N ASP A 295 -10.03 -5.49 -3.61
CA ASP A 295 -10.54 -5.66 -4.96
C ASP A 295 -11.96 -6.27 -5.02
N ASN A 296 -12.76 -6.02 -3.98
CA ASN A 296 -14.14 -6.52 -3.86
C ASN A 296 -14.24 -8.06 -3.95
N GLY A 297 -13.23 -8.75 -3.43
CA GLY A 297 -13.19 -10.20 -3.28
C GLY A 297 -12.74 -10.96 -4.52
N LEU A 298 -12.28 -10.28 -5.58
CA LEU A 298 -11.87 -10.91 -6.84
C LEU A 298 -10.65 -11.82 -6.69
N THR A 299 -9.72 -11.47 -5.80
CA THR A 299 -8.51 -12.27 -5.55
C THR A 299 -8.52 -13.01 -4.21
N THR A 300 -9.70 -13.21 -3.62
CA THR A 300 -9.84 -13.86 -2.31
C THR A 300 -9.12 -15.21 -2.29
N ASP A 301 -8.18 -15.35 -1.35
CA ASP A 301 -7.40 -16.59 -1.13
C ASP A 301 -6.47 -17.03 -2.27
N ASN A 302 -6.24 -16.18 -3.29
CA ASN A 302 -5.25 -16.46 -4.33
C ASN A 302 -3.83 -16.52 -3.73
N ILE A 303 -3.06 -17.56 -4.10
CA ILE A 303 -1.67 -17.70 -3.67
C ILE A 303 -0.80 -16.81 -4.56
N ALA A 304 -0.21 -15.77 -3.96
CA ALA A 304 0.73 -14.87 -4.65
C ALA A 304 2.12 -15.51 -4.74
N GLU A 305 2.64 -16.02 -3.63
CA GLU A 305 3.95 -16.67 -3.55
C GLU A 305 3.92 -17.82 -2.53
N GLN A 306 4.75 -18.84 -2.73
CA GLN A 306 4.85 -20.01 -1.84
C GLN A 306 6.28 -20.50 -1.71
N TRP A 307 6.65 -20.87 -0.49
CA TRP A 307 7.92 -21.50 -0.17
C TRP A 307 7.71 -22.75 0.69
N ASP A 308 8.17 -23.87 0.18
CA ASP A 308 8.03 -25.16 0.85
C ASP A 308 9.33 -25.65 1.48
N SER A 309 9.17 -26.50 2.49
CA SER A 309 10.25 -27.19 3.21
C SER A 309 11.25 -26.23 3.87
N LEU A 310 10.76 -25.09 4.36
CA LEU A 310 11.54 -24.11 5.11
C LEU A 310 11.98 -24.68 6.46
N ASN A 311 13.17 -24.29 6.92
CA ASN A 311 13.68 -24.64 8.24
C ASN A 311 14.44 -23.49 8.91
N PHE A 312 14.74 -23.69 10.19
CA PHE A 312 15.47 -22.74 11.04
C PHE A 312 16.96 -23.06 11.17
N ASP A 313 17.53 -23.86 10.27
CA ASP A 313 18.97 -24.13 10.23
C ASP A 313 19.69 -23.07 9.39
N PRO A 314 20.51 -22.17 9.95
CA PRO A 314 21.20 -21.13 9.19
C PRO A 314 22.16 -21.67 8.12
N LYS A 315 22.61 -22.93 8.26
CA LYS A 315 23.53 -23.57 7.30
C LYS A 315 22.81 -24.26 6.14
N SER A 316 21.51 -24.46 6.26
CA SER A 316 20.68 -25.15 5.27
C SER A 316 20.40 -24.27 4.05
N THR A 317 20.33 -24.87 2.86
CA THR A 317 19.84 -24.18 1.64
C THR A 317 18.36 -23.82 1.73
N ASN A 318 17.63 -24.51 2.62
CA ASN A 318 16.22 -24.28 2.91
C ASN A 318 16.01 -23.37 4.13
N PHE A 319 17.05 -22.71 4.62
CA PHE A 319 16.91 -21.69 5.64
C PHE A 319 15.90 -20.64 5.19
N PHE A 320 14.89 -20.37 6.01
CA PHE A 320 13.75 -19.57 5.60
C PHE A 320 14.14 -18.15 5.14
N ALA A 321 15.02 -17.46 5.87
CA ALA A 321 15.48 -16.12 5.49
C ALA A 321 16.29 -16.13 4.19
N ARG A 322 17.05 -17.19 3.89
CA ARG A 322 17.73 -17.36 2.60
C ARG A 322 16.76 -17.63 1.44
N ARG A 323 15.65 -18.31 1.70
CA ARG A 323 14.66 -18.70 0.68
C ARG A 323 13.67 -17.57 0.36
N ILE A 324 13.37 -16.70 1.33
CA ILE A 324 12.44 -15.56 1.19
C ILE A 324 13.21 -14.26 0.95
N GLY A 325 14.22 -14.01 1.79
CA GLY A 325 15.02 -12.78 1.86
C GLY A 325 14.71 -11.94 3.11
N ASP A 326 15.70 -11.20 3.58
CA ASP A 326 15.63 -10.30 4.74
C ASP A 326 16.06 -8.86 4.40
N ARG A 327 16.44 -8.61 3.14
CA ARG A 327 17.04 -7.34 2.75
C ARG A 327 16.00 -6.22 2.74
N TYR A 328 16.30 -5.10 3.38
CA TYR A 328 15.45 -3.90 3.30
C TYR A 328 16.30 -2.64 3.14
N VAL A 329 15.64 -1.54 2.77
CA VAL A 329 16.31 -0.28 2.46
C VAL A 329 15.75 0.80 3.36
N THR A 330 16.64 1.54 4.00
CA THR A 330 16.30 2.77 4.72
C THR A 330 16.88 3.96 3.97
N ILE A 331 16.25 5.12 4.11
CA ILE A 331 16.71 6.35 3.46
C ILE A 331 16.73 7.50 4.47
N ASP A 332 17.89 8.16 4.59
CA ASP A 332 18.05 9.29 5.48
C ASP A 332 17.40 10.58 4.93
N ALA A 333 17.43 11.66 5.72
CA ALA A 333 16.84 12.95 5.31
C ALA A 333 17.55 13.59 4.10
N ASN A 334 18.81 13.24 3.84
CA ASN A 334 19.59 13.74 2.72
C ASN A 334 19.36 12.94 1.44
N GLY A 335 18.66 11.80 1.52
CA GLY A 335 18.40 10.90 0.40
C GLY A 335 19.42 9.76 0.27
N LYS A 336 20.30 9.55 1.25
CA LYS A 336 21.25 8.43 1.21
C LYS A 336 20.53 7.13 1.56
N LEU A 337 20.68 6.14 0.68
CA LEU A 337 20.12 4.79 0.87
C LEU A 337 21.10 3.93 1.68
N THR A 338 20.55 3.15 2.61
CA THR A 338 21.29 2.15 3.38
C THR A 338 20.58 0.81 3.22
N TYR A 339 21.33 -0.20 2.82
CA TYR A 339 20.83 -1.56 2.61
C TYR A 339 21.18 -2.42 3.82
N GLU A 340 20.16 -2.98 4.45
CA GLU A 340 20.26 -3.85 5.62
C GLU A 340 19.85 -5.27 5.26
N GLY A 341 20.34 -6.27 6.00
CA GLY A 341 20.04 -7.70 5.78
C GLY A 341 21.12 -8.45 4.97
N ASP A 342 21.23 -9.75 5.20
CA ASP A 342 22.30 -10.60 4.65
C ASP A 342 21.87 -11.35 3.37
N TRP A 343 20.57 -11.59 3.21
CA TRP A 343 19.95 -12.40 2.18
C TRP A 343 19.12 -11.55 1.23
N ASN A 344 19.55 -11.46 -0.02
CA ASN A 344 18.80 -10.79 -1.08
C ASN A 344 17.35 -11.29 -1.18
N ASN A 345 16.43 -10.35 -1.36
CA ASN A 345 15.01 -10.65 -1.51
C ASN A 345 14.74 -11.51 -2.73
N ARG A 346 14.16 -12.69 -2.49
CA ARG A 346 13.63 -13.57 -3.53
C ARG A 346 12.12 -13.36 -3.71
N SER A 347 11.45 -12.88 -2.67
CA SER A 347 10.05 -12.42 -2.75
C SER A 347 9.95 -11.04 -3.40
N LYS A 348 8.92 -10.86 -4.22
CA LYS A 348 8.54 -9.54 -4.76
C LYS A 348 7.83 -8.66 -3.73
N HIS A 349 7.16 -9.26 -2.75
CA HIS A 349 6.20 -8.55 -1.90
C HIS A 349 6.60 -8.45 -0.43
N ILE A 350 7.42 -9.38 0.07
CA ILE A 350 7.75 -9.48 1.49
C ILE A 350 9.25 -9.67 1.74
N TYR A 351 9.66 -9.45 2.99
CA TYR A 351 10.95 -9.86 3.54
C TYR A 351 10.74 -10.28 5.01
N VAL A 352 11.66 -11.08 5.57
CA VAL A 352 11.60 -11.50 6.98
C VAL A 352 12.50 -10.64 7.86
N SER A 353 12.11 -10.44 9.12
CA SER A 353 12.91 -9.74 10.14
C SER A 353 12.79 -10.41 11.51
N ASP A 354 13.45 -9.84 12.51
CA ASP A 354 13.35 -10.22 13.93
C ASP A 354 13.69 -11.70 14.19
N PHE A 355 14.70 -12.23 13.48
CA PHE A 355 15.14 -13.62 13.59
C PHE A 355 16.62 -13.77 13.98
N SER A 356 17.24 -12.73 14.54
CA SER A 356 18.64 -12.75 14.98
C SER A 356 18.93 -13.92 15.92
N ASP A 357 18.00 -14.21 16.85
CA ASP A 357 18.10 -15.34 17.77
C ASP A 357 18.11 -16.71 17.06
N ILE A 358 17.43 -16.83 15.92
CA ILE A 358 17.51 -18.02 15.06
C ILE A 358 18.88 -18.09 14.39
N SER A 359 19.33 -16.98 13.79
CA SER A 359 20.58 -16.92 13.04
C SER A 359 21.81 -17.19 13.92
N ASN A 360 21.77 -16.74 15.17
CA ASN A 360 22.83 -16.93 16.17
C ASN A 360 22.78 -18.30 16.85
N GLY A 361 21.73 -19.09 16.62
CA GLY A 361 21.53 -20.38 17.30
C GLY A 361 21.22 -20.24 18.79
N SER A 362 20.69 -19.08 19.22
CA SER A 362 20.33 -18.77 20.61
C SER A 362 19.04 -19.45 21.06
N ILE A 363 18.25 -19.99 20.12
CA ILE A 363 17.00 -20.71 20.40
C ILE A 363 17.12 -22.23 20.17
N PRO A 364 16.31 -23.06 20.87
CA PRO A 364 16.30 -24.50 20.67
C PRO A 364 16.02 -24.94 19.21
N LYS A 365 16.74 -25.95 18.72
CA LYS A 365 16.59 -26.48 17.35
C LYS A 365 15.23 -27.12 17.06
N VAL A 366 14.52 -27.53 18.10
CA VAL A 366 13.23 -28.25 17.99
C VAL A 366 12.06 -27.35 17.65
N LEU A 367 12.25 -26.02 17.64
CA LEU A 367 11.18 -25.05 17.46
C LEU A 367 10.60 -25.08 16.05
N VAL A 368 9.27 -24.91 15.96
CA VAL A 368 8.49 -24.79 14.73
C VAL A 368 7.36 -23.78 14.94
N PRO A 369 6.91 -23.08 13.89
CA PRO A 369 5.85 -22.08 14.03
C PRO A 369 4.50 -22.74 14.33
N MET A 370 3.84 -22.33 15.41
CA MET A 370 2.53 -22.88 15.85
C MET A 370 1.50 -21.80 16.22
N GLY A 371 1.87 -20.52 16.14
CA GLY A 371 0.97 -19.42 16.47
C GLY A 371 1.59 -18.07 16.17
N HIS A 372 0.99 -17.01 16.70
CA HIS A 372 1.51 -15.65 16.60
C HIS A 372 1.08 -14.80 17.81
N SER A 373 1.80 -13.71 18.04
CA SER A 373 1.50 -12.75 19.11
C SER A 373 0.18 -12.00 18.88
N SER A 374 -0.34 -11.32 19.89
CA SER A 374 -1.50 -10.43 19.74
C SER A 374 -1.22 -9.30 18.74
N ILE A 375 -2.25 -8.84 18.05
CA ILE A 375 -2.19 -7.59 17.26
C ILE A 375 -2.49 -6.39 18.15
N SER A 376 -2.06 -5.22 17.70
CA SER A 376 -2.36 -3.96 18.36
C SER A 376 -3.82 -3.56 18.16
N ALA A 377 -4.41 -2.87 19.13
CA ALA A 377 -5.70 -2.25 18.94
C ALA A 377 -5.61 -1.13 17.89
N PRO A 378 -6.72 -0.83 17.18
CA PRO A 378 -6.72 0.19 16.15
C PRO A 378 -6.67 1.62 16.72
N LEU A 379 -6.96 1.80 18.01
CA LEU A 379 -7.01 3.08 18.71
C LEU A 379 -6.67 2.87 20.19
N SER A 380 -6.26 3.94 20.88
CA SER A 380 -6.05 3.96 22.34
C SER A 380 -7.37 4.07 23.11
N ASP A 381 -8.27 3.11 22.91
CA ASP A 381 -9.54 3.00 23.62
C ASP A 381 -9.65 1.64 24.33
N GLY A 382 -9.83 1.67 25.65
CA GLY A 382 -9.93 0.46 26.47
C GLY A 382 -11.18 -0.38 26.22
N ASP A 383 -12.23 0.24 25.67
CA ASP A 383 -13.53 -0.41 25.42
C ASP A 383 -13.63 -1.05 24.02
N MET A 384 -12.53 -1.12 23.28
CA MET A 384 -12.50 -1.74 21.96
C MET A 384 -13.01 -3.20 22.00
N PRO A 385 -13.88 -3.63 21.06
CA PRO A 385 -14.30 -5.03 20.96
C PRO A 385 -13.10 -5.92 20.71
N ASN A 386 -12.91 -6.99 21.47
CA ASN A 386 -11.73 -7.86 21.31
C ASN A 386 -11.57 -8.38 19.88
N TRP A 387 -10.32 -8.48 19.43
CA TRP A 387 -10.02 -9.13 18.16
C TRP A 387 -10.50 -10.58 18.14
N ILE A 388 -11.25 -10.94 17.10
CA ILE A 388 -11.83 -12.27 16.90
C ILE A 388 -10.99 -13.07 15.92
N PHE A 389 -10.78 -14.33 16.26
CA PHE A 389 -10.13 -15.32 15.42
C PHE A 389 -11.09 -16.42 15.01
N LYS A 390 -10.83 -17.02 13.86
CA LYS A 390 -11.41 -18.30 13.51
C LYS A 390 -10.75 -19.40 14.33
N VAL A 391 -11.56 -20.09 15.14
CA VAL A 391 -11.14 -21.15 16.07
C VAL A 391 -11.57 -22.55 15.64
N THR A 392 -12.18 -22.69 14.46
CA THR A 392 -12.61 -23.98 13.91
C THR A 392 -12.20 -24.13 12.44
N GLN A 393 -11.94 -25.37 12.02
CA GLN A 393 -11.69 -25.73 10.61
C GLN A 393 -12.92 -26.40 9.99
N SER A 394 -14.09 -25.81 10.19
CA SER A 394 -15.34 -26.31 9.63
C SER A 394 -15.79 -25.50 8.40
N ASN A 395 -16.41 -26.22 7.45
CA ASN A 395 -17.17 -25.63 6.36
C ASN A 395 -18.55 -25.12 6.85
N ALA A 396 -19.43 -24.73 5.92
CA ALA A 396 -20.76 -24.23 6.27
C ALA A 396 -21.74 -25.33 6.75
N GLN A 397 -21.37 -26.60 6.62
CA GLN A 397 -22.13 -27.78 7.03
C GLN A 397 -21.59 -28.41 8.33
N ASP A 398 -20.67 -27.71 9.02
CA ASP A 398 -19.98 -28.21 10.20
C ASP A 398 -19.15 -29.49 9.97
N GLU A 399 -18.65 -29.69 8.75
CA GLU A 399 -17.72 -30.78 8.41
C GLU A 399 -16.28 -30.24 8.33
N PHE A 400 -15.30 -31.11 8.58
CA PHE A 400 -13.88 -30.75 8.50
C PHE A 400 -13.47 -30.29 7.08
N ASP A 401 -12.90 -29.09 6.97
CA ASP A 401 -12.32 -28.56 5.73
C ASP A 401 -10.88 -28.04 5.95
N SER A 402 -9.92 -28.71 5.32
CA SER A 402 -8.50 -28.35 5.41
C SER A 402 -8.10 -27.05 4.70
N ASN A 403 -9.01 -26.46 3.93
CA ASN A 403 -8.84 -25.14 3.31
C ASN A 403 -9.22 -24.01 4.26
N VAL A 404 -10.00 -24.31 5.31
CA VAL A 404 -10.30 -23.39 6.39
C VAL A 404 -9.13 -23.39 7.38
N LEU A 405 -8.67 -22.20 7.73
CA LEU A 405 -7.47 -21.98 8.54
C LEU A 405 -7.88 -21.37 9.89
N TYR A 406 -7.16 -21.74 10.95
CA TYR A 406 -7.23 -21.02 12.21
C TYR A 406 -6.56 -19.64 12.09
N GLY A 407 -6.95 -18.65 12.90
CA GLY A 407 -6.29 -17.34 12.96
C GLY A 407 -7.22 -16.20 12.56
N HIS A 408 -6.68 -15.13 11.97
CA HIS A 408 -7.48 -13.96 11.59
C HIS A 408 -8.65 -14.33 10.66
N ASP A 409 -9.88 -13.95 11.02
CA ASP A 409 -11.07 -14.23 10.22
C ASP A 409 -11.38 -13.11 9.22
N TYR A 410 -10.83 -13.24 8.01
CA TYR A 410 -11.06 -12.29 6.91
C TYR A 410 -12.51 -12.26 6.39
N LYS A 411 -13.39 -13.17 6.82
CA LYS A 411 -14.82 -13.11 6.49
C LYS A 411 -15.61 -12.28 7.50
N ASN A 412 -15.00 -11.96 8.65
CA ASN A 412 -15.61 -11.16 9.68
C ASN A 412 -15.19 -9.69 9.51
N GLY A 413 -16.15 -8.84 9.14
CA GLY A 413 -15.95 -7.40 8.93
C GLY A 413 -15.45 -6.64 10.17
N ASP A 414 -15.62 -7.18 11.37
CA ASP A 414 -15.07 -6.60 12.61
C ASP A 414 -13.57 -6.89 12.74
N ALA A 415 -13.13 -8.07 12.30
CA ALA A 415 -11.71 -8.41 12.28
C ALA A 415 -10.96 -7.53 11.28
N GLU A 416 -11.58 -7.19 10.14
CA GLU A 416 -11.01 -6.25 9.17
C GLU A 416 -10.73 -4.86 9.78
N GLN A 417 -11.53 -4.41 10.75
CA GLN A 417 -11.34 -3.09 11.39
C GLN A 417 -9.98 -2.97 12.10
N TYR A 418 -9.33 -4.10 12.42
CA TYR A 418 -8.02 -4.17 13.04
C TYR A 418 -6.84 -4.04 12.05
N LEU A 419 -7.07 -4.14 10.73
CA LEU A 419 -6.02 -4.06 9.71
C LEU A 419 -5.69 -2.59 9.40
N VAL A 420 -4.98 -1.93 10.31
CA VAL A 420 -4.74 -0.48 10.29
C VAL A 420 -3.28 -0.09 10.40
N PRO A 421 -2.92 1.17 10.06
CA PRO A 421 -1.74 1.81 10.63
C PRO A 421 -1.73 1.69 12.16
N VAL A 422 -0.57 1.49 12.75
CA VAL A 422 -0.40 1.34 14.20
C VAL A 422 0.61 2.37 14.66
N ASN A 423 0.30 3.05 15.76
CA ASN A 423 1.14 4.06 16.35
C ASN A 423 1.06 3.98 17.88
N ASP A 424 1.72 2.95 18.44
CA ASP A 424 1.77 2.68 19.89
C ASP A 424 0.42 2.72 20.63
N PHE A 425 -0.65 2.32 19.94
CA PHE A 425 -1.99 2.32 20.51
C PHE A 425 -2.10 1.37 21.70
N THR A 426 -2.46 1.93 22.85
CA THR A 426 -2.74 1.18 24.07
C THR A 426 -4.25 1.07 24.26
N GLY A 427 -4.83 -0.04 23.79
CA GLY A 427 -6.28 -0.29 23.86
C GLY A 427 -6.61 -1.76 23.69
N GLY A 428 -7.80 -2.18 24.15
CA GLY A 428 -8.29 -3.55 24.04
C GLY A 428 -7.54 -4.62 24.86
N THR A 429 -8.08 -5.84 24.89
CA THR A 429 -7.49 -7.02 25.56
C THR A 429 -7.22 -8.13 24.55
N ASN A 430 -6.50 -7.81 23.48
CA ASN A 430 -6.16 -8.77 22.44
C ASN A 430 -5.21 -9.84 22.96
N VAL A 431 -5.46 -11.10 22.58
CA VAL A 431 -4.67 -12.25 23.02
C VAL A 431 -3.83 -12.82 21.88
N SER A 432 -2.74 -13.51 22.23
CA SER A 432 -1.98 -14.31 21.26
C SER A 432 -2.82 -15.48 20.75
N MET A 433 -2.55 -15.92 19.53
CA MET A 433 -3.17 -17.09 18.95
C MET A 433 -2.16 -18.24 18.91
N SER A 434 -2.59 -19.43 19.33
CA SER A 434 -1.83 -20.65 19.15
C SER A 434 -2.73 -21.78 18.70
N LEU A 435 -2.21 -22.63 17.82
CA LEU A 435 -2.84 -23.90 17.47
C LEU A 435 -3.02 -24.80 18.70
N GLU A 436 -2.12 -24.75 19.67
CA GLU A 436 -2.20 -25.61 20.88
C GLU A 436 -3.40 -25.30 21.78
N ASP A 437 -4.01 -24.13 21.62
CA ASP A 437 -5.23 -23.71 22.32
C ASP A 437 -6.50 -24.07 21.52
N MET A 438 -6.35 -24.63 20.31
CA MET A 438 -7.46 -24.97 19.42
C MET A 438 -7.76 -26.47 19.47
N PHE A 439 -9.03 -26.83 19.34
CA PHE A 439 -9.47 -28.22 19.19
C PHE A 439 -9.58 -28.63 17.72
N GLY A 440 -9.40 -29.93 17.46
CA GLY A 440 -9.58 -30.52 16.14
C GLY A 440 -11.03 -30.76 15.77
N HIS A 441 -11.28 -31.75 14.91
CA HIS A 441 -12.61 -32.10 14.42
C HIS A 441 -12.74 -33.61 14.28
N ASP A 442 -13.89 -34.19 14.65
CA ASP A 442 -14.10 -35.64 14.63
C ASP A 442 -14.01 -36.22 13.21
N ASP A 443 -14.53 -35.49 12.23
CA ASP A 443 -14.44 -35.87 10.81
C ASP A 443 -13.00 -35.87 10.26
N ALA A 444 -12.02 -35.29 10.96
CA ALA A 444 -10.62 -35.35 10.54
C ALA A 444 -10.05 -36.78 10.61
N SER A 445 -10.77 -37.73 11.23
CA SER A 445 -10.47 -39.16 11.23
C SER A 445 -10.28 -39.75 9.82
N VAL A 446 -10.94 -39.18 8.81
CA VAL A 446 -10.82 -39.63 7.40
C VAL A 446 -9.44 -39.38 6.79
N LEU A 447 -8.60 -38.56 7.43
CA LEU A 447 -7.26 -38.23 6.94
C LEU A 447 -6.25 -39.38 7.11
N GLY A 448 -6.53 -40.34 7.99
CA GLY A 448 -5.62 -41.43 8.33
C GLY A 448 -4.38 -40.98 9.12
N THR A 449 -3.43 -41.90 9.32
CA THR A 449 -2.24 -41.71 10.19
C THR A 449 -0.91 -41.63 9.42
N THR A 450 -0.95 -41.52 8.09
CA THR A 450 0.25 -41.64 7.24
C THR A 450 1.06 -40.35 7.12
N GLU A 451 0.44 -39.17 7.28
CA GLU A 451 1.05 -37.84 7.11
C GLU A 451 0.89 -36.98 8.39
N GLY A 452 1.27 -37.55 9.53
CA GLY A 452 1.12 -36.95 10.86
C GLY A 452 1.22 -37.99 11.97
N THR A 453 1.19 -37.56 13.23
CA THR A 453 1.31 -38.45 14.39
C THR A 453 -0.03 -39.04 14.84
N ASP A 454 -1.16 -38.46 14.44
CA ASP A 454 -2.54 -38.98 14.48
C ASP A 454 -3.46 -37.89 13.87
N TYR A 455 -4.79 -37.93 14.05
CA TYR A 455 -5.69 -36.78 13.87
C TYR A 455 -6.17 -36.23 15.22
N ALA A 456 -6.43 -34.92 15.28
CA ALA A 456 -7.06 -34.30 16.44
C ALA A 456 -8.58 -34.26 16.25
N SER A 457 -9.31 -34.84 17.19
CA SER A 457 -10.78 -34.80 17.33
C SER A 457 -11.27 -33.49 17.97
N ALA A 458 -12.60 -33.33 18.10
CA ALA A 458 -13.22 -32.18 18.76
C ALA A 458 -12.89 -32.05 20.27
N THR A 459 -12.33 -33.10 20.87
CA THR A 459 -11.95 -33.14 22.30
C THR A 459 -10.44 -33.10 22.53
N SER A 460 -9.64 -33.12 21.46
CA SER A 460 -8.18 -33.09 21.53
C SER A 460 -7.63 -31.83 20.89
N SER A 461 -6.61 -31.24 21.51
CA SER A 461 -5.99 -30.02 20.98
C SER A 461 -5.05 -30.31 19.80
N ILE A 462 -4.86 -29.31 18.94
CA ILE A 462 -3.89 -29.39 17.85
C ILE A 462 -2.47 -29.32 18.42
N SER A 463 -1.72 -30.42 18.30
CA SER A 463 -0.32 -30.47 18.74
C SER A 463 0.58 -31.14 17.72
N LEU A 464 1.90 -31.05 17.91
CA LEU A 464 2.88 -31.73 17.07
C LEU A 464 2.81 -33.27 17.14
N THR A 465 2.14 -33.83 18.15
CA THR A 465 2.05 -35.28 18.40
C THR A 465 0.64 -35.86 18.27
N THR A 466 -0.42 -35.05 18.29
CA THR A 466 -1.81 -35.55 18.28
C THR A 466 -2.64 -35.06 17.10
N SER A 467 -2.05 -34.34 16.14
CA SER A 467 -2.81 -33.78 15.01
C SER A 467 -2.22 -34.12 13.65
N HIS A 468 -3.04 -34.07 12.61
CA HIS A 468 -2.60 -34.33 11.24
C HIS A 468 -1.97 -33.07 10.64
N LEU A 469 -1.04 -33.19 9.69
CA LEU A 469 -0.39 -32.01 9.06
C LEU A 469 -1.39 -31.05 8.41
N LYS A 470 -2.51 -31.58 7.92
CA LYS A 470 -3.60 -30.78 7.33
C LYS A 470 -4.36 -29.91 8.34
N GLN A 471 -4.29 -30.24 9.63
CA GLN A 471 -4.91 -29.45 10.72
C GLN A 471 -3.96 -28.38 11.25
N ARG A 472 -2.64 -28.57 11.09
CA ARG A 472 -1.60 -27.64 11.56
C ARG A 472 -1.39 -26.49 10.57
N LYS A 473 -2.42 -25.64 10.43
CA LYS A 473 -2.37 -24.49 9.54
C LYS A 473 -3.02 -23.27 10.18
N PHE A 474 -2.35 -22.12 10.08
CA PHE A 474 -2.89 -20.87 10.58
C PHE A 474 -2.55 -19.69 9.69
N VAL A 475 -3.34 -18.64 9.83
CA VAL A 475 -3.18 -17.38 9.11
C VAL A 475 -2.77 -16.26 10.05
N VAL A 476 -1.87 -15.41 9.58
CA VAL A 476 -1.34 -14.25 10.30
C VAL A 476 -1.62 -12.99 9.48
N PRO A 477 -2.25 -11.96 10.07
CA PRO A 477 -2.53 -10.71 9.37
C PRO A 477 -1.33 -9.76 9.36
N PHE A 478 -1.37 -8.78 8.46
CA PHE A 478 -0.46 -7.63 8.47
C PHE A 478 -1.11 -6.44 9.20
N GLN A 479 -0.28 -5.65 9.88
CA GLN A 479 -0.69 -4.42 10.54
C GLN A 479 0.46 -3.40 10.50
N GLY A 480 0.15 -2.11 10.70
CA GLY A 480 1.17 -1.08 10.91
C GLY A 480 1.66 -0.35 9.68
N GLY A 481 1.27 -0.77 8.47
CA GLY A 481 1.62 -0.08 7.23
C GLY A 481 0.93 1.28 7.14
N PHE A 482 1.69 2.32 6.78
CA PHE A 482 1.21 3.70 6.77
C PHE A 482 1.84 4.52 5.63
N ASP A 483 1.03 5.39 5.00
CA ASP A 483 1.47 6.27 3.90
C ASP A 483 2.06 7.61 4.40
N GLY A 484 2.05 7.85 5.72
CA GLY A 484 2.50 9.12 6.31
C GLY A 484 1.54 10.29 6.04
N ASP A 485 0.29 10.00 5.67
CA ASP A 485 -0.67 10.97 5.17
C ASP A 485 -2.06 10.79 5.80
N ASN A 486 -2.77 11.92 5.97
CA ASN A 486 -4.15 11.92 6.40
C ASN A 486 -5.07 11.38 5.26
N PRO A 487 -5.90 10.34 5.50
CA PRO A 487 -6.81 9.80 4.49
C PRO A 487 -7.79 10.82 3.88
N ALA A 488 -8.13 11.88 4.62
CA ALA A 488 -9.03 12.96 4.19
C ALA A 488 -8.29 14.14 3.51
N ASN A 489 -6.95 14.07 3.40
CA ASN A 489 -6.15 15.09 2.73
C ASN A 489 -6.50 15.17 1.22
N PRO A 490 -6.83 16.35 0.67
CA PRO A 490 -7.20 16.50 -0.72
C PRO A 490 -6.05 16.23 -1.71
N LYS A 491 -6.29 15.32 -2.66
CA LYS A 491 -5.36 15.05 -3.77
C LYS A 491 -5.63 15.98 -4.97
N LEU A 492 -5.09 17.19 -4.91
CA LEU A 492 -5.37 18.25 -5.90
C LEU A 492 -4.58 18.07 -7.21
N THR A 493 -5.30 18.07 -8.33
CA THR A 493 -4.75 17.93 -9.70
C THR A 493 -5.33 18.98 -10.66
N GLY A 494 -4.76 19.09 -11.86
CA GLY A 494 -5.20 20.01 -12.92
C GLY A 494 -5.23 21.47 -12.47
N ALA A 495 -6.38 22.14 -12.69
CA ALA A 495 -6.59 23.54 -12.29
C ALA A 495 -6.49 23.78 -10.78
N SER A 496 -6.59 22.73 -9.95
CA SER A 496 -6.56 22.84 -8.50
C SER A 496 -5.14 22.93 -7.93
N ILE A 497 -4.11 22.66 -8.74
CA ILE A 497 -2.71 22.82 -8.33
C ILE A 497 -2.40 24.30 -8.11
N LYS A 498 -1.82 24.63 -6.95
CA LYS A 498 -1.41 26.00 -6.57
C LYS A 498 0.02 25.98 -6.05
N ALA A 499 0.64 27.14 -5.86
CA ALA A 499 2.02 27.26 -5.35
C ALA A 499 2.29 26.55 -4.00
N THR A 500 1.24 26.23 -3.26
CA THR A 500 1.30 25.58 -1.95
C THR A 500 0.96 24.09 -1.98
N ASN A 501 0.58 23.51 -3.12
CA ASN A 501 0.13 22.11 -3.14
C ASN A 501 0.30 21.41 -4.49
N THR A 502 0.39 20.09 -4.45
CA THR A 502 0.17 19.22 -5.61
C THR A 502 -0.11 17.79 -5.15
N GLN A 503 -1.07 17.08 -5.76
CA GLN A 503 -1.26 15.63 -5.60
C GLN A 503 -1.29 15.13 -4.12
N GLY A 504 -1.76 15.96 -3.19
CA GLY A 504 -1.80 15.65 -1.74
C GLY A 504 -0.55 15.98 -0.93
N PHE A 505 0.36 16.77 -1.49
CA PHE A 505 1.58 17.25 -0.83
C PHE A 505 1.47 18.73 -0.50
N ASP A 506 1.87 19.10 0.72
CA ASP A 506 2.10 20.50 1.07
C ASP A 506 3.46 20.98 0.54
N ILE A 507 3.40 21.99 -0.31
CA ILE A 507 4.55 22.63 -0.95
C ILE A 507 4.52 24.14 -0.65
N SER A 508 3.88 24.56 0.45
CA SER A 508 3.79 25.97 0.87
C SER A 508 5.16 26.66 1.01
N SER A 509 6.19 25.94 1.43
CA SER A 509 7.55 26.45 1.61
C SER A 509 8.61 25.43 1.17
N ALA A 510 9.89 25.80 1.20
CA ALA A 510 10.99 24.88 0.91
C ALA A 510 11.22 23.83 2.01
N THR A 511 10.66 24.06 3.21
CA THR A 511 10.72 23.18 4.39
C THR A 511 9.40 22.46 4.65
N ALA A 512 8.35 22.73 3.85
CA ALA A 512 7.10 21.98 3.92
C ALA A 512 7.35 20.50 3.63
N THR A 513 6.60 19.63 4.29
CA THR A 513 6.80 18.18 4.30
C THR A 513 6.84 17.57 2.90
N GLY A 514 5.98 18.04 2.00
CA GLY A 514 5.95 17.61 0.61
C GLY A 514 7.16 18.08 -0.21
N ALA A 515 7.59 19.34 -0.03
CA ALA A 515 8.79 19.85 -0.70
C ALA A 515 10.05 19.10 -0.26
N VAL A 516 10.16 18.80 1.03
CA VAL A 516 11.26 17.99 1.59
C VAL A 516 11.20 16.57 1.05
N ALA A 517 10.02 15.96 0.97
CA ALA A 517 9.83 14.61 0.41
C ALA A 517 10.30 14.53 -1.06
N TYR A 518 9.90 15.47 -1.92
CA TYR A 518 10.38 15.47 -3.32
C TYR A 518 11.89 15.66 -3.41
N LYS A 519 12.49 16.55 -2.61
CA LYS A 519 13.96 16.71 -2.59
C LYS A 519 14.67 15.45 -2.10
N LYS A 520 14.14 14.78 -1.08
CA LYS A 520 14.63 13.48 -0.59
C LYS A 520 14.58 12.43 -1.71
N ALA A 521 13.48 12.35 -2.45
CA ALA A 521 13.33 11.43 -3.57
C ALA A 521 14.31 11.71 -4.73
N ILE A 522 14.50 12.99 -5.09
CA ILE A 522 15.49 13.38 -6.10
C ILE A 522 16.90 13.05 -5.62
N ASN A 523 17.22 13.29 -4.35
CA ASN A 523 18.53 12.97 -3.81
C ASN A 523 18.80 11.45 -3.74
N ALA A 524 17.76 10.62 -3.64
CA ALA A 524 17.90 9.15 -3.66
C ALA A 524 18.60 8.64 -4.93
N ILE A 525 18.46 9.36 -6.03
CA ILE A 525 19.11 9.06 -7.32
C ILE A 525 20.25 10.02 -7.63
N SER A 526 20.82 10.72 -6.65
CA SER A 526 21.87 11.71 -6.90
C SER A 526 23.25 11.10 -7.20
N ASN A 527 23.50 9.86 -6.79
CA ASN A 527 24.78 9.18 -6.99
C ASN A 527 24.80 8.42 -8.34
N PRO A 528 25.61 8.85 -9.33
CA PRO A 528 25.69 8.18 -10.63
C PRO A 528 26.34 6.80 -10.57
N ASP A 529 27.22 6.55 -9.60
CA ASP A 529 27.86 5.24 -9.45
C ASP A 529 26.90 4.16 -8.92
N GLU A 530 25.75 4.56 -8.37
CA GLU A 530 24.76 3.66 -7.76
C GLU A 530 23.50 3.49 -8.63
N PHE A 531 23.08 4.55 -9.31
CA PHE A 531 21.88 4.54 -10.17
C PHE A 531 22.18 5.10 -11.55
N ASP A 532 22.04 4.24 -12.56
CA ASP A 532 22.11 4.60 -13.96
C ASP A 532 20.75 5.12 -14.44
N ILE A 533 20.67 6.42 -14.77
CA ILE A 533 19.47 7.06 -15.33
C ILE A 533 19.90 8.02 -16.44
N ASN A 534 19.12 8.14 -17.51
CA ASN A 534 19.40 9.08 -18.61
C ASN A 534 18.45 10.28 -18.63
N MET A 535 17.36 10.20 -17.87
CA MET A 535 16.31 11.21 -17.86
C MET A 535 15.70 11.27 -16.46
N LEU A 536 15.29 12.46 -16.05
CA LEU A 536 14.52 12.69 -14.83
C LEU A 536 13.19 13.34 -15.19
N VAL A 537 12.11 12.91 -14.53
CA VAL A 537 10.77 13.47 -14.73
C VAL A 537 10.06 13.59 -13.39
N THR A 538 9.40 14.73 -13.13
CA THR A 538 8.57 14.94 -11.93
C THR A 538 7.16 15.40 -12.32
N PRO A 539 6.30 14.48 -12.82
CA PRO A 539 4.97 14.86 -13.33
C PRO A 539 4.12 15.54 -12.25
N GLY A 540 3.55 16.70 -12.58
CA GLY A 540 2.70 17.48 -11.67
C GLY A 540 3.44 18.42 -10.72
N ILE A 541 4.77 18.48 -10.78
CA ILE A 541 5.56 19.59 -10.23
C ILE A 541 5.79 20.61 -11.33
N LEU A 542 5.19 21.79 -11.17
CA LEU A 542 5.18 22.85 -12.19
C LEU A 542 6.17 23.94 -11.81
N HIS A 543 7.05 24.36 -12.70
CA HIS A 543 8.13 25.30 -12.39
C HIS A 543 7.62 26.67 -11.96
N ASN A 544 6.57 27.21 -12.62
CA ASN A 544 5.97 28.49 -12.23
C ASN A 544 5.38 28.51 -10.81
N LEU A 545 4.99 27.35 -10.25
CA LEU A 545 4.39 27.23 -8.91
C LEU A 545 5.37 26.65 -7.88
N HIS A 546 6.21 25.72 -8.30
CA HIS A 546 7.10 24.90 -7.48
C HIS A 546 8.57 25.00 -7.92
N PRO A 547 9.14 26.21 -8.12
CA PRO A 547 10.52 26.37 -8.61
C PRO A 547 11.54 25.75 -7.65
N LYS A 548 11.23 25.71 -6.35
CA LYS A 548 12.07 25.11 -5.30
C LYS A 548 12.34 23.60 -5.44
N ILE A 549 11.53 22.87 -6.20
CA ILE A 549 11.71 21.44 -6.47
C ILE A 549 12.35 21.26 -7.85
N THR A 550 11.84 21.96 -8.87
CA THR A 550 12.37 21.89 -10.24
C THR A 550 13.80 22.41 -10.33
N ASN A 551 14.15 23.52 -9.67
CA ASN A 551 15.55 23.99 -9.60
C ASN A 551 16.48 23.00 -8.89
N HIS A 552 15.96 22.27 -7.90
CA HIS A 552 16.73 21.23 -7.23
C HIS A 552 16.96 20.02 -8.15
N ALA A 553 15.96 19.62 -8.94
CA ALA A 553 16.08 18.59 -9.95
C ALA A 553 17.06 18.98 -11.08
N ILE A 554 17.01 20.23 -11.55
CA ILE A 554 17.96 20.80 -12.53
C ILE A 554 19.39 20.70 -12.00
N ALA A 555 19.64 21.25 -10.81
CA ALA A 555 20.96 21.21 -10.19
C ALA A 555 21.50 19.78 -10.04
N LYS A 556 20.63 18.81 -9.72
CA LYS A 556 21.03 17.40 -9.60
C LYS A 556 21.37 16.75 -10.94
N CYS A 557 20.69 17.12 -12.02
CA CYS A 557 21.06 16.66 -13.35
C CYS A 557 22.38 17.29 -13.82
N GLU A 558 22.61 18.56 -13.51
CA GLU A 558 23.87 19.26 -13.80
C GLU A 558 25.06 18.67 -13.03
N GLU A 559 24.88 18.37 -11.73
CA GLU A 559 25.90 17.76 -10.88
C GLU A 559 26.28 16.36 -11.35
N ARG A 560 25.32 15.56 -11.82
CA ARG A 560 25.57 14.21 -12.33
C ARG A 560 26.16 14.21 -13.74
N GLY A 561 25.69 15.10 -14.61
CA GLY A 561 26.14 15.23 -16.00
C GLY A 561 25.69 14.11 -16.96
N ASP A 562 24.97 13.11 -16.48
CA ASP A 562 24.55 11.92 -17.24
C ASP A 562 23.03 11.81 -17.48
N ALA A 563 22.25 12.75 -16.95
CA ALA A 563 20.79 12.74 -17.03
C ALA A 563 20.20 14.09 -17.50
N PHE A 564 19.06 14.02 -18.17
CA PHE A 564 18.32 15.18 -18.67
C PHE A 564 16.94 15.33 -18.01
N TYR A 565 16.59 16.52 -17.52
CA TYR A 565 15.36 16.75 -16.79
C TYR A 565 14.22 17.28 -17.67
N ILE A 566 13.08 16.58 -17.65
CA ILE A 566 11.84 17.04 -18.29
C ILE A 566 10.88 17.53 -17.23
N PHE A 567 10.48 18.79 -17.37
CA PHE A 567 9.60 19.45 -16.42
C PHE A 567 8.55 20.34 -17.10
N ASP A 568 7.53 20.73 -16.35
CA ASP A 568 6.44 21.53 -16.86
C ASP A 568 6.60 22.99 -16.43
N CYS A 569 6.62 23.92 -17.38
CA CYS A 569 6.80 25.35 -17.10
C CYS A 569 5.55 25.99 -16.49
N GLY A 570 4.35 25.61 -16.94
CA GLY A 570 3.11 26.30 -16.67
C GLY A 570 2.00 25.46 -16.03
N LYS A 571 1.07 26.14 -15.36
CA LYS A 571 -0.16 25.55 -14.81
C LYS A 571 -1.19 25.27 -15.88
N TYR A 572 -2.09 24.34 -15.61
CA TYR A 572 -3.26 24.13 -16.47
C TYR A 572 -4.07 25.43 -16.56
N GLY A 573 -4.27 25.90 -17.79
CA GLY A 573 -4.98 27.15 -18.08
C GLY A 573 -4.09 28.39 -17.99
N GLY A 574 -2.77 28.21 -17.87
CA GLY A 574 -1.79 29.29 -17.92
C GLY A 574 -1.63 29.87 -19.33
N SER A 575 -1.29 31.15 -19.39
CA SER A 575 -1.01 31.86 -20.63
C SER A 575 0.42 31.60 -21.13
N ILE A 576 0.70 31.98 -22.37
CA ILE A 576 2.05 31.94 -22.95
C ILE A 576 3.00 32.84 -22.14
N ALA A 577 2.53 34.04 -21.77
CA ALA A 577 3.30 34.96 -20.92
C ALA A 577 3.67 34.35 -19.55
N ASP A 578 2.77 33.56 -18.95
CA ASP A 578 3.09 32.85 -17.70
C ASP A 578 4.18 31.78 -17.91
N ALA A 579 4.12 31.07 -19.05
CA ALA A 579 5.09 30.03 -19.39
C ALA A 579 6.48 30.62 -19.68
N THR A 580 6.57 31.68 -20.49
CA THR A 580 7.83 32.35 -20.84
C THR A 580 8.44 33.05 -19.62
N ALA A 581 7.63 33.72 -18.80
CA ALA A 581 8.10 34.34 -17.56
C ALA A 581 8.70 33.31 -16.59
N ALA A 582 8.09 32.12 -16.49
CA ALA A 582 8.55 31.06 -15.60
C ALA A 582 9.98 30.60 -15.94
N ILE A 583 10.34 30.53 -17.22
CA ILE A 583 11.60 29.93 -17.67
C ILE A 583 12.67 30.94 -18.08
N SER A 584 12.33 32.22 -18.21
CA SER A 584 13.24 33.28 -18.68
C SER A 584 14.55 33.43 -17.90
N ALA A 585 14.57 32.98 -16.65
CA ALA A 585 15.75 33.01 -15.78
C ALA A 585 16.57 31.70 -15.78
N LEU A 586 16.12 30.66 -16.47
CA LEU A 586 16.81 29.37 -16.55
C LEU A 586 17.84 29.40 -17.69
N ASP A 587 19.07 29.02 -17.39
CA ASP A 587 20.16 28.85 -18.36
C ASP A 587 20.86 27.51 -18.07
N THR A 588 20.37 26.44 -18.70
CA THR A 588 20.90 25.08 -18.50
C THR A 588 20.73 24.24 -19.76
N ASN A 589 21.72 23.38 -20.04
CA ASN A 589 21.65 22.38 -21.11
C ASN A 589 21.11 21.03 -20.63
N TYR A 590 20.78 20.90 -19.34
CA TYR A 590 20.36 19.64 -18.71
C TYR A 590 18.86 19.56 -18.45
N ALA A 591 18.06 20.50 -18.98
CA ALA A 591 16.61 20.46 -18.83
C ALA A 591 15.85 20.96 -20.08
N ALA A 592 14.66 20.42 -20.30
CA ALA A 592 13.67 20.98 -21.23
C ALA A 592 12.29 21.02 -20.62
N THR A 593 11.49 21.95 -21.16
CA THR A 593 10.09 22.11 -20.82
C THR A 593 9.23 22.14 -22.07
N TYR A 594 7.94 21.89 -21.87
CA TYR A 594 6.98 21.78 -22.95
C TYR A 594 5.68 22.48 -22.55
N TYR A 595 5.04 23.12 -23.51
CA TYR A 595 3.76 23.80 -23.39
C TYR A 595 2.96 23.56 -24.68
N PRO A 596 1.62 23.41 -24.62
CA PRO A 596 0.74 23.46 -23.46
C PRO A 596 0.40 22.06 -22.89
N TRP A 597 -0.40 22.02 -21.82
CA TRP A 597 -0.99 20.78 -21.28
C TRP A 597 -1.77 20.01 -22.35
N VAL A 598 -1.89 18.69 -22.16
CA VAL A 598 -2.52 17.78 -23.12
C VAL A 598 -3.54 16.87 -22.44
N LYS A 599 -4.49 16.37 -23.22
CA LYS A 599 -5.52 15.44 -22.76
C LYS A 599 -5.23 14.03 -23.27
N ILE A 600 -5.24 13.05 -22.37
CA ILE A 600 -5.12 11.62 -22.70
C ILE A 600 -6.37 10.86 -22.25
N VAL A 601 -6.50 9.60 -22.63
CA VAL A 601 -7.52 8.69 -22.08
C VAL A 601 -6.91 7.93 -20.90
N ASP A 602 -7.56 7.99 -19.75
CA ASP A 602 -7.21 7.16 -18.60
C ASP A 602 -7.62 5.71 -18.86
N ARG A 603 -6.67 4.78 -18.74
CA ARG A 603 -6.89 3.35 -18.96
C ARG A 603 -7.89 2.74 -17.97
N ALA A 604 -7.89 3.18 -16.71
CA ALA A 604 -8.72 2.58 -15.66
C ALA A 604 -10.19 3.00 -15.80
N THR A 605 -10.44 4.28 -16.09
CA THR A 605 -11.81 4.84 -16.17
C THR A 605 -12.34 4.95 -17.60
N ALA A 606 -11.49 4.81 -18.62
CA ALA A 606 -11.77 5.12 -20.02
C ALA A 606 -12.25 6.56 -20.26
N LEU A 607 -12.00 7.47 -19.30
CA LEU A 607 -12.39 8.87 -19.38
C LEU A 607 -11.21 9.76 -19.79
N PRO A 608 -11.47 10.90 -20.46
CA PRO A 608 -10.41 11.85 -20.77
C PRO A 608 -9.89 12.56 -19.51
N VAL A 609 -8.56 12.67 -19.38
CA VAL A 609 -7.88 13.35 -18.27
C VAL A 609 -6.85 14.34 -18.80
N TRP A 610 -6.81 15.54 -18.21
CA TRP A 610 -5.78 16.54 -18.48
C TRP A 610 -4.51 16.21 -17.70
N VAL A 611 -3.41 16.11 -18.42
CA VAL A 611 -2.09 15.80 -17.88
C VAL A 611 -1.09 16.88 -18.30
N PRO A 612 -0.09 17.16 -17.45
CA PRO A 612 1.00 18.02 -17.85
C PRO A 612 1.86 17.35 -18.94
N PRO A 613 2.55 18.12 -19.80
CA PRO A 613 3.34 17.57 -20.91
C PRO A 613 4.41 16.56 -20.50
N SER A 614 5.01 16.71 -19.32
CA SER A 614 5.97 15.76 -18.73
C SER A 614 5.45 14.32 -18.63
N VAL A 615 4.13 14.10 -18.71
CA VAL A 615 3.54 12.76 -18.76
C VAL A 615 3.76 12.06 -20.11
N VAL A 616 3.68 12.78 -21.23
CA VAL A 616 3.69 12.16 -22.57
C VAL A 616 5.02 12.32 -23.29
N LEU A 617 5.75 13.41 -23.02
CA LEU A 617 6.99 13.74 -23.73
C LEU A 617 8.14 12.74 -23.52
N PRO A 618 8.35 12.17 -22.31
CA PRO A 618 9.36 11.13 -22.14
C PRO A 618 9.18 9.96 -23.12
N GLY A 619 7.93 9.54 -23.38
CA GLY A 619 7.64 8.45 -24.32
C GLY A 619 7.96 8.78 -25.76
N VAL A 620 7.88 10.05 -26.16
CA VAL A 620 8.26 10.54 -27.50
C VAL A 620 9.77 10.51 -27.68
N ILE A 621 10.52 10.89 -26.65
CA ILE A 621 11.98 10.84 -26.67
C ILE A 621 12.44 9.39 -26.76
N ALA A 622 11.90 8.51 -25.89
CA ALA A 622 12.18 7.08 -25.96
C ALA A 622 11.80 6.47 -27.32
N PHE A 623 10.68 6.87 -27.91
CA PHE A 623 10.28 6.43 -29.25
C PHE A 623 11.29 6.88 -30.31
N THR A 624 11.76 8.12 -30.24
CA THR A 624 12.75 8.66 -31.18
C THR A 624 14.05 7.89 -31.12
N ASP A 625 14.54 7.58 -29.91
CA ASP A 625 15.74 6.77 -29.72
C ASP A 625 15.55 5.35 -30.24
N GLN A 626 14.35 4.77 -30.06
CA GLN A 626 14.03 3.42 -30.53
C GLN A 626 13.98 3.30 -32.07
N VAL A 627 13.39 4.28 -32.76
CA VAL A 627 13.18 4.21 -34.23
C VAL A 627 14.26 4.93 -35.03
N ALA A 628 15.12 5.70 -34.37
CA ALA A 628 16.20 6.45 -34.98
C ALA A 628 17.47 6.36 -34.11
N HIS A 629 18.05 7.51 -33.77
CA HIS A 629 19.27 7.64 -32.99
C HIS A 629 19.15 8.86 -32.08
N GLU A 630 19.93 8.88 -31.02
CA GLU A 630 19.82 9.83 -29.90
C GLU A 630 20.15 11.28 -30.32
N TRP A 631 20.90 11.46 -31.42
CA TRP A 631 21.19 12.78 -31.99
C TRP A 631 20.07 13.34 -32.87
N PHE A 632 19.01 12.59 -33.14
CA PHE A 632 17.86 13.11 -33.87
C PHE A 632 16.88 13.81 -32.92
N ALA A 633 16.45 15.01 -33.32
CA ALA A 633 15.48 15.76 -32.53
C ALA A 633 14.15 14.98 -32.38
N PRO A 634 13.62 14.85 -31.15
CA PRO A 634 12.33 14.21 -30.85
C PRO A 634 11.15 15.14 -31.18
N ALA A 635 11.13 15.64 -32.42
CA ALA A 635 10.21 16.66 -32.90
C ALA A 635 9.70 16.35 -34.33
N GLY A 636 8.72 17.14 -34.78
CA GLY A 636 8.07 16.99 -36.08
C GLY A 636 7.01 15.89 -36.12
N LEU A 637 6.35 15.72 -37.26
CA LEU A 637 5.14 14.87 -37.37
C LEU A 637 5.42 13.37 -37.24
N ASN A 638 6.60 12.90 -37.66
CA ASN A 638 6.91 11.47 -37.72
C ASN A 638 7.53 10.92 -36.42
N ARG A 639 8.21 11.77 -35.63
CA ARG A 639 8.92 11.38 -34.40
C ARG A 639 8.34 12.07 -33.17
N GLY A 640 8.02 13.35 -33.28
CA GLY A 640 7.39 14.16 -32.23
C GLY A 640 5.86 14.06 -32.16
N GLY A 641 5.24 13.17 -32.94
CA GLY A 641 3.79 13.00 -32.96
C GLY A 641 3.27 12.33 -31.69
N LEU A 642 2.32 12.96 -31.00
CA LEU A 642 1.69 12.44 -29.79
C LEU A 642 0.49 11.56 -30.15
N THR A 643 0.71 10.25 -30.28
CA THR A 643 -0.32 9.29 -30.77
C THR A 643 -1.41 8.97 -29.75
N THR A 644 -1.15 9.18 -28.45
CA THR A 644 -2.07 8.90 -27.34
C THR A 644 -2.83 10.13 -26.86
N VAL A 645 -2.46 11.32 -27.36
CA VAL A 645 -3.06 12.59 -26.98
C VAL A 645 -4.31 12.86 -27.82
N LEU A 646 -5.41 13.19 -27.16
CA LEU A 646 -6.67 13.55 -27.78
C LEU A 646 -6.66 15.00 -28.28
N GLU A 647 -6.17 15.92 -27.45
CA GLU A 647 -6.05 17.33 -27.79
C GLU A 647 -5.05 18.06 -26.88
N ALA A 648 -4.54 19.18 -27.38
CA ALA A 648 -3.79 20.16 -26.59
C ALA A 648 -4.75 21.18 -25.97
N GLN A 649 -4.39 21.72 -24.80
CA GLN A 649 -5.19 22.72 -24.09
C GLN A 649 -5.48 23.96 -24.94
N THR A 650 -4.48 24.41 -25.69
CA THR A 650 -4.63 25.50 -26.65
C THR A 650 -3.96 25.12 -27.96
N ARG A 651 -4.52 25.59 -29.07
CA ARG A 651 -3.93 25.45 -30.40
C ARG A 651 -3.16 26.72 -30.71
N LEU A 652 -1.83 26.62 -30.64
CA LEU A 652 -0.95 27.76 -30.84
C LEU A 652 -0.94 28.18 -32.31
N THR A 653 -1.04 29.48 -32.53
CA THR A 653 -0.76 30.14 -33.81
C THR A 653 0.74 30.11 -34.12
N HIS A 654 1.14 30.61 -35.29
CA HIS A 654 2.56 30.69 -35.62
C HIS A 654 3.28 31.68 -34.72
N ASP A 655 2.74 32.90 -34.57
CA ASP A 655 3.32 33.97 -33.77
C ASP A 655 3.49 33.56 -32.29
N GLU A 656 2.50 32.84 -31.73
CA GLU A 656 2.57 32.30 -30.37
C GLU A 656 3.66 31.24 -30.18
N ARG A 657 3.98 30.47 -31.23
CA ARG A 657 5.10 29.51 -31.17
C ARG A 657 6.45 30.22 -31.29
N ASP A 658 6.52 31.27 -32.10
CA ASP A 658 7.73 32.07 -32.24
C ASP A 658 8.08 32.81 -30.94
N GLU A 659 7.09 33.13 -30.09
CA GLU A 659 7.33 33.65 -28.74
C GLU A 659 7.85 32.60 -27.75
N LEU A 660 7.54 31.32 -27.98
CA LEU A 660 7.95 30.20 -27.12
C LEU A 660 9.34 29.64 -27.47
N TYR A 661 9.81 29.86 -28.70
CA TYR A 661 11.15 29.47 -29.18
C TYR A 661 12.18 30.56 -28.88
#